data_AF-A0A497P8R7-F1
#
_entry.id   AF-A0A497P8R7-F1
#
_cell.length_a   1.000
_cell.length_b   1.000
_cell.length_c   1.000
_cell.angle_alpha   90.00
_cell.angle_beta   90.00
_cell.angle_gamma   90.00
#
_symmetry.space_group_name_H-M   'P 1'
#
loop_
_entity.id
_entity.type
_entity.pdbx_description
1 polymer ?
#
loop_
_entity_poly.entity_id
_entity_poly.type
_entity_poly.pdbx_seq_one_letter_code
_entity_poly.pdbx_strand_id
1 'polypeptide(L)'
;MIIMEIRNVVIIGAGTMGSLIAEVVAIHDFNVKLEDISEDVLKKSLERIRGGLTRSYNKGYIKENIDIIMSRITTTTNLEEAVKDADLVIEAVPEILDLKKQVFSEIEKYAPEHAIFASNTSSLSITELAKATKRPDKFIGMHFFNPPKVLRLLEIVWGEATSEETAKAVEDFAKKIDRVVVHVRKDVPGFIANRIFVTMSNECAWAVEMGEGTIEEIDSAVKYRMGLPMGLFELHDVLGDGSIDISYHVLEYFREKLGETYRPAPLFEKLFKAGHYGKKTGKGFYDWSEGKTNEVPLRAGAEFDLLRLIAPAVNEAAWLIEKEVATPEEIDLAMLHGLNYPRGLLRMADEIGIDKIVAKLNELHEKYKGERYKVNPVLQKMVEEGTLGRKTGEGFYKYGRGNYEFVILEKVGKIGVIKLNRPTRANALNMTFVKEIEDALEMFEEDKDVKVVIITGTGRNFCAGADVSMFASGRPELVTETSRTGHRLLRKIELYPKPVIAAINGPALGGGFELTLACDLRVMSENTFLALPELGLGITPGWGGTQRLAYFVGVGKLKEIIMLRKRIDAKTALDLGLVSEVYPADEFWEKALKFAENLTELPAIAVKYLKNVIAYGAMPTLESGCLIESEASGDIALTDEVAEGVQAFMYRRKPHFE
;
A
#
# COMPACT_ATOMS: atom_id res chain seq x y z
N MET A 1 -9.07 9.78 34.55
CA MET A 1 -8.53 8.41 34.50
C MET A 1 -7.04 8.54 34.21
N ILE A 2 -6.20 7.97 35.05
CA ILE A 2 -4.75 7.91 34.80
C ILE A 2 -4.57 6.77 33.78
N ILE A 3 -4.22 7.11 32.54
CA ILE A 3 -3.93 6.11 31.51
C ILE A 3 -2.68 5.35 31.96
N MET A 4 -2.77 4.01 32.04
CA MET A 4 -1.64 3.16 32.41
C MET A 4 -0.52 3.28 31.37
N GLU A 5 0.64 3.76 31.78
CA GLU A 5 1.78 3.94 30.89
C GLU A 5 2.64 2.67 30.87
N ILE A 6 2.64 1.94 29.75
CA ILE A 6 3.51 0.78 29.54
C ILE A 6 4.95 1.25 29.38
N ARG A 7 5.87 0.77 30.23
CA ARG A 7 7.31 1.04 30.13
C ARG A 7 8.16 -0.22 30.13
N ASN A 8 7.79 -1.20 30.97
CA ASN A 8 8.47 -2.48 31.11
C ASN A 8 7.72 -3.57 30.35
N VAL A 9 8.33 -4.08 29.28
CA VAL A 9 7.76 -5.12 28.42
C VAL A 9 8.51 -6.42 28.64
N VAL A 10 7.79 -7.47 28.98
CA VAL A 10 8.34 -8.82 29.12
C VAL A 10 7.95 -9.63 27.90
N ILE A 11 8.90 -10.37 27.33
CA ILE A 11 8.67 -11.27 26.21
C ILE A 11 8.98 -12.67 26.67
N ILE A 12 7.99 -13.56 26.60
CA ILE A 12 8.08 -14.95 27.04
C ILE A 12 8.31 -15.84 25.82
N GLY A 13 9.46 -16.49 25.78
CA GLY A 13 9.96 -17.28 24.65
C GLY A 13 10.95 -16.52 23.79
N ALA A 14 12.21 -16.97 23.76
CA ALA A 14 13.31 -16.36 23.01
C ALA A 14 13.55 -17.02 21.63
N GLY A 15 12.50 -17.67 21.09
CA GLY A 15 12.46 -18.15 19.71
C GLY A 15 12.54 -17.02 18.67
N THR A 16 12.35 -17.34 17.40
CA THR A 16 12.49 -16.36 16.31
C THR A 16 11.58 -15.14 16.49
N MET A 17 10.29 -15.34 16.75
CA MET A 17 9.34 -14.23 16.93
C MET A 17 9.63 -13.42 18.19
N GLY A 18 9.80 -14.06 19.35
CA GLY A 18 10.11 -13.34 20.59
C GLY A 18 11.40 -12.52 20.49
N SER A 19 12.44 -13.05 19.86
CA SER A 19 13.68 -12.29 19.57
C SER A 19 13.42 -11.04 18.73
N LEU A 20 12.61 -11.17 17.66
CA LEU A 20 12.34 -10.07 16.75
C LEU A 20 11.37 -9.04 17.34
N ILE A 21 10.43 -9.46 18.19
CA ILE A 21 9.58 -8.56 18.97
C ILE A 21 10.45 -7.77 19.97
N ALA A 22 11.38 -8.44 20.66
CA ALA A 22 12.31 -7.81 21.59
C ALA A 22 13.17 -6.74 20.91
N GLU A 23 13.70 -7.04 19.72
CA GLU A 23 14.43 -6.08 18.89
C GLU A 23 13.57 -4.85 18.56
N VAL A 24 12.34 -5.03 18.07
CA VAL A 24 11.44 -3.93 17.70
C VAL A 24 11.10 -3.05 18.90
N VAL A 25 10.80 -3.66 20.05
CA VAL A 25 10.42 -2.93 21.26
C VAL A 25 11.60 -2.13 21.83
N ALA A 26 12.80 -2.72 21.88
CA ALA A 26 14.00 -2.06 22.40
C ALA A 26 14.48 -0.87 21.54
N ILE A 27 14.27 -0.92 20.23
CA ILE A 27 14.59 0.20 19.30
C ILE A 27 13.74 1.44 19.62
N HIS A 28 12.56 1.28 20.22
CA HIS A 28 11.63 2.37 20.52
C HIS A 28 11.64 2.76 22.01
N ASP A 29 12.81 2.67 22.64
CA ASP A 29 13.06 3.17 24.01
C ASP A 29 12.30 2.47 25.14
N PHE A 30 11.80 1.24 24.95
CA PHE A 30 11.17 0.46 26.03
C PHE A 30 12.18 -0.44 26.74
N ASN A 31 11.95 -0.70 28.03
CA ASN A 31 12.71 -1.69 28.79
C ASN A 31 12.20 -3.08 28.44
N VAL A 32 13.08 -3.97 28.01
CA VAL A 32 12.71 -5.32 27.59
C VAL A 32 13.34 -6.36 28.51
N LYS A 33 12.51 -7.25 29.05
CA LYS A 33 12.94 -8.48 29.69
C LYS A 33 12.58 -9.65 28.78
N LEU A 34 13.57 -10.39 28.33
CA LEU A 34 13.39 -11.57 27.50
C LEU A 34 13.61 -12.82 28.35
N GLU A 35 12.57 -13.64 28.46
CA GLU A 35 12.58 -14.86 29.25
C GLU A 35 12.48 -16.10 28.36
N ASP A 36 13.24 -17.13 28.71
CA ASP A 36 13.14 -18.47 28.12
C ASP A 36 13.70 -19.48 29.12
N ILE A 37 13.21 -20.72 29.05
CA ILE A 37 13.69 -21.82 29.90
C ILE A 37 15.15 -22.20 29.62
N SER A 38 15.73 -21.76 28.50
CA SER A 38 17.08 -22.14 28.06
C SER A 38 18.02 -20.93 27.92
N GLU A 39 19.11 -20.92 28.69
CA GLU A 39 20.19 -19.93 28.56
C GLU A 39 20.81 -19.94 27.16
N ASP A 40 20.93 -21.12 26.53
CA ASP A 40 21.46 -21.24 25.17
C ASP A 40 20.54 -20.58 24.13
N VAL A 41 19.22 -20.67 24.30
CA VAL A 41 18.25 -20.00 23.43
C VAL A 41 18.32 -18.48 23.63
N LEU A 42 18.43 -18.01 24.88
CA LEU A 42 18.62 -16.59 25.20
C LEU A 42 19.89 -16.02 24.57
N LYS A 43 21.01 -16.74 24.67
CA LYS A 43 22.27 -16.33 24.05
C LYS A 43 22.15 -16.22 22.52
N LYS A 44 21.57 -17.23 21.87
CA LYS A 44 21.29 -17.21 20.41
C LYS A 44 20.35 -16.07 20.03
N SER A 45 19.38 -15.75 20.89
CA SER A 45 18.46 -14.63 20.70
C SER A 45 19.21 -13.28 20.72
N LEU A 46 20.05 -13.04 21.73
CA LEU A 46 20.86 -11.82 21.81
C LEU A 46 21.81 -11.67 20.61
N GLU A 47 22.43 -12.77 20.15
CA GLU A 47 23.25 -12.76 18.92
C GLU A 47 22.41 -12.39 17.68
N ARG A 48 21.20 -12.94 17.56
CA ARG A 48 20.27 -12.63 16.47
C ARG A 48 19.87 -11.15 16.48
N ILE A 49 19.50 -10.62 17.65
CA ILE A 49 19.09 -9.23 17.85
C ILE A 49 20.26 -8.30 17.51
N ARG A 50 21.45 -8.52 18.08
CA ARG A 50 22.65 -7.72 17.78
C ARG A 50 23.00 -7.75 16.30
N GLY A 51 22.89 -8.90 15.64
CA GLY A 51 23.07 -9.03 14.18
C GLY A 51 22.00 -8.28 13.37
N GLY A 52 20.75 -8.27 13.84
CA GLY A 52 19.64 -7.47 13.31
C GLY A 52 19.94 -5.97 13.37
N LEU A 53 20.23 -5.47 14.56
CA LEU A 53 20.59 -4.08 14.84
C LEU A 53 21.80 -3.62 14.00
N THR A 54 22.85 -4.44 13.92
CA THR A 54 24.05 -4.11 13.11
C THR A 54 23.71 -3.89 11.64
N ARG A 55 22.87 -4.75 11.05
CA ARG A 55 22.41 -4.57 9.66
C ARG A 55 21.57 -3.31 9.49
N SER A 56 20.70 -3.01 10.45
CA SER A 56 19.86 -1.80 10.43
C SER A 56 20.70 -0.54 10.56
N TYR A 57 21.72 -0.53 11.42
CA TYR A 57 22.65 0.58 11.62
C TYR A 57 23.46 0.85 10.36
N ASN A 58 24.03 -0.21 9.76
CA ASN A 58 24.81 -0.10 8.52
C ASN A 58 23.98 0.39 7.33
N LYS A 59 22.67 0.11 7.32
CA LYS A 59 21.73 0.62 6.32
C LYS A 59 21.19 2.01 6.64
N GLY A 60 21.57 2.61 7.77
CA GLY A 60 21.11 3.93 8.22
C GLY A 60 19.65 3.95 8.70
N TYR A 61 19.04 2.80 8.97
CA TYR A 61 17.66 2.71 9.48
C TYR A 61 17.56 3.06 10.97
N ILE A 62 18.63 2.81 11.73
CA ILE A 62 18.78 3.26 13.11
C ILE A 62 20.03 4.14 13.21
N LYS A 63 19.93 5.23 13.96
CA LYS A 63 21.05 6.16 14.21
C LYS A 63 21.65 5.97 15.60
N GLU A 64 20.88 5.42 16.53
CA GLU A 64 21.30 5.18 17.89
C GLU A 64 22.37 4.08 17.95
N ASN A 65 23.27 4.20 18.93
CA ASN A 65 24.31 3.22 19.17
C ASN A 65 23.71 1.87 19.58
N ILE A 66 24.19 0.80 18.94
CA ILE A 66 23.70 -0.57 19.14
C ILE A 66 23.82 -1.02 20.61
N ASP A 67 24.91 -0.66 21.30
CA ASP A 67 25.12 -1.04 22.70
C ASP A 67 24.13 -0.35 23.65
N ILE A 68 23.66 0.86 23.31
CA ILE A 68 22.59 1.54 24.07
C ILE A 68 21.28 0.76 23.91
N ILE A 69 20.90 0.41 22.69
CA ILE A 69 19.68 -0.39 22.43
C ILE A 69 19.77 -1.75 23.14
N MET A 70 20.91 -2.42 23.05
CA MET A 70 21.13 -3.71 23.72
C MET A 70 21.06 -3.59 25.24
N SER A 71 21.47 -2.47 25.84
CA SER A 71 21.40 -2.26 27.29
C SER A 71 19.96 -2.21 27.82
N ARG A 72 18.97 -1.98 26.95
CA ARG A 72 17.54 -2.04 27.28
C ARG A 72 17.00 -3.47 27.35
N ILE A 73 17.76 -4.45 26.85
CA ILE A 73 17.36 -5.86 26.81
C ILE A 73 18.10 -6.61 27.90
N THR A 74 17.34 -7.13 28.85
CA THR A 74 17.84 -8.04 29.90
C THR A 74 17.24 -9.42 29.69
N THR A 75 18.00 -10.46 30.04
CA THR A 75 17.58 -11.86 29.86
C THR A 75 17.57 -12.59 31.20
N THR A 76 16.60 -13.47 31.41
CA THR A 76 16.57 -14.36 32.58
C THR A 76 15.90 -15.68 32.23
N THR A 77 16.23 -16.74 32.96
CA THR A 77 15.51 -18.03 32.94
C THR A 77 14.53 -18.15 34.11
N ASN A 78 14.45 -17.12 34.96
CA ASN A 78 13.57 -17.06 36.11
C ASN A 78 12.32 -16.25 35.77
N LEU A 79 11.18 -16.94 35.66
CA LEU A 79 9.90 -16.34 35.32
C LEU A 79 9.44 -15.27 36.33
N GLU A 80 9.61 -15.51 37.63
CA GLU A 80 9.24 -14.55 38.68
C GLU A 80 10.03 -13.25 38.55
N GLU A 81 11.34 -13.34 38.35
CA GLU A 81 12.20 -12.18 38.12
C GLU A 81 11.83 -11.43 36.84
N ALA A 82 11.43 -12.17 35.80
CA ALA A 82 11.02 -11.61 34.52
C ALA A 82 9.77 -10.73 34.68
N VAL A 83 8.74 -11.19 35.39
CA VAL A 83 7.40 -10.58 35.34
C VAL A 83 7.03 -9.68 36.52
N LYS A 84 7.80 -9.68 37.63
CA LYS A 84 7.46 -8.96 38.88
C LYS A 84 7.24 -7.44 38.76
N ASP A 85 7.74 -6.81 37.70
CA ASP A 85 7.67 -5.38 37.40
C ASP A 85 7.12 -5.11 35.98
N ALA A 86 6.46 -6.10 35.39
CA ALA A 86 5.91 -6.03 34.05
C ALA A 86 4.69 -5.11 33.99
N ASP A 87 4.63 -4.25 32.97
CA ASP A 87 3.40 -3.54 32.58
C ASP A 87 2.67 -4.29 31.46
N LEU A 88 3.44 -4.91 30.56
CA LEU A 88 2.95 -5.72 29.45
C LEU A 88 3.78 -6.99 29.31
N VAL A 89 3.13 -8.14 29.24
CA VAL A 89 3.75 -9.44 28.93
C VAL A 89 3.30 -9.89 27.54
N ILE A 90 4.23 -10.18 26.64
CA ILE A 90 3.96 -10.69 25.28
C ILE A 90 4.48 -12.13 25.19
N GLU A 91 3.56 -13.07 25.08
CA GLU A 91 3.86 -14.49 24.96
C GLU A 91 4.09 -14.90 23.50
N ALA A 92 5.24 -15.55 23.23
CA ALA A 92 5.66 -16.03 21.92
C ALA A 92 6.30 -17.44 21.99
N VAL A 93 5.76 -18.31 22.85
CA VAL A 93 6.08 -19.73 23.00
C VAL A 93 5.39 -20.57 21.91
N PRO A 94 5.71 -21.88 21.77
CA PRO A 94 5.11 -22.74 20.75
C PRO A 94 3.57 -22.70 20.72
N GLU A 95 2.99 -22.89 19.53
CA GLU A 95 1.55 -22.79 19.24
C GLU A 95 0.76 -24.01 19.77
N ILE A 96 0.84 -24.26 21.08
CA ILE A 96 0.16 -25.36 21.78
C ILE A 96 -0.74 -24.76 22.87
N LEU A 97 -2.05 -24.97 22.76
CA LEU A 97 -3.04 -24.33 23.63
C LEU A 97 -2.78 -24.60 25.12
N ASP A 98 -2.59 -25.86 25.50
CA ASP A 98 -2.38 -26.24 26.90
C ASP A 98 -1.08 -25.68 27.47
N LEU A 99 -0.01 -25.64 26.67
CA LEU A 99 1.26 -25.03 27.06
C LEU A 99 1.09 -23.54 27.31
N LYS A 100 0.42 -22.81 26.41
CA LYS A 100 0.18 -21.36 26.59
C LYS A 100 -0.69 -21.09 27.83
N LYS A 101 -1.74 -21.89 28.06
CA LYS A 101 -2.56 -21.80 29.29
C LYS A 101 -1.73 -22.00 30.55
N GLN A 102 -0.83 -22.98 30.56
CA GLN A 102 0.10 -23.22 31.67
C GLN A 102 1.03 -22.02 31.86
N VAL A 103 1.65 -21.50 30.79
CA VAL A 103 2.52 -20.33 30.84
C VAL A 103 1.81 -19.12 31.44
N PHE A 104 0.60 -18.79 30.99
CA PHE A 104 -0.16 -17.67 31.56
C PHE A 104 -0.57 -17.88 33.02
N SER A 105 -0.90 -19.12 33.41
CA SER A 105 -1.20 -19.47 34.80
C SER A 105 0.01 -19.28 35.72
N GLU A 106 1.23 -19.55 35.23
CA GLU A 106 2.46 -19.33 35.96
C GLU A 106 2.84 -17.85 36.01
N ILE A 107 2.71 -17.12 34.90
CA ILE A 107 2.94 -15.65 34.84
C ILE A 107 2.06 -14.92 35.87
N GLU A 108 0.79 -15.29 35.96
CA GLU A 108 -0.18 -14.63 36.86
C GLU A 108 0.22 -14.69 38.34
N LYS A 109 0.96 -15.72 38.78
CA LYS A 109 1.38 -15.86 40.19
C LYS A 109 2.33 -14.75 40.63
N TYR A 110 3.10 -14.20 39.69
CA TYR A 110 4.21 -13.29 39.98
C TYR A 110 4.01 -11.89 39.38
N ALA A 111 3.19 -11.77 38.33
CA ALA A 111 2.97 -10.50 37.65
C ALA A 111 2.06 -9.54 38.46
N PRO A 112 2.40 -8.23 38.53
CA PRO A 112 1.57 -7.21 39.18
C PRO A 112 0.12 -7.22 38.71
N GLU A 113 -0.84 -6.86 39.56
CA GLU A 113 -2.28 -6.84 39.19
C GLU A 113 -2.60 -5.94 38.00
N HIS A 114 -1.81 -4.90 37.74
CA HIS A 114 -2.00 -3.99 36.61
C HIS A 114 -1.51 -4.56 35.27
N ALA A 115 -0.62 -5.56 35.29
CA ALA A 115 0.03 -6.07 34.09
C ALA A 115 -0.97 -6.64 33.07
N ILE A 116 -0.81 -6.23 31.81
CA ILE A 116 -1.55 -6.76 30.65
C ILE A 116 -0.86 -8.01 30.13
N PHE A 117 -1.64 -9.05 29.82
CA PHE A 117 -1.16 -10.28 29.19
C PHE A 117 -1.58 -10.32 27.73
N ALA A 118 -0.59 -10.40 26.85
CA ALA A 118 -0.78 -10.47 25.42
C ALA A 118 -0.22 -11.79 24.86
N SER A 119 -0.96 -12.45 23.96
CA SER A 119 -0.44 -13.59 23.19
C SER A 119 -0.17 -13.21 21.74
N ASN A 120 0.99 -13.62 21.20
CA ASN A 120 1.34 -13.52 19.78
C ASN A 120 0.78 -14.69 18.93
N THR A 121 -0.15 -15.48 19.47
CA THR A 121 -0.82 -16.57 18.73
C THR A 121 -1.37 -16.09 17.38
N SER A 122 -1.33 -16.97 16.40
CA SER A 122 -1.77 -16.70 15.01
C SER A 122 -3.13 -17.33 14.68
N SER A 123 -3.59 -18.26 15.54
CA SER A 123 -4.73 -19.14 15.23
C SER A 123 -5.56 -19.56 16.44
N LEU A 124 -4.96 -19.61 17.64
CA LEU A 124 -5.65 -20.00 18.87
C LEU A 124 -6.53 -18.86 19.40
N SER A 125 -7.68 -19.26 19.97
CA SER A 125 -8.64 -18.33 20.57
C SER A 125 -8.06 -17.60 21.79
N ILE A 126 -8.11 -16.27 21.75
CA ILE A 126 -7.75 -15.38 22.86
C ILE A 126 -8.70 -15.57 24.03
N THR A 127 -9.99 -15.75 23.75
CA THR A 127 -11.03 -16.03 24.75
C THR A 127 -10.74 -17.32 25.51
N GLU A 128 -10.33 -18.38 24.82
CA GLU A 128 -9.95 -19.64 25.47
C GLU A 128 -8.67 -19.53 26.28
N LEU A 129 -7.68 -18.78 25.81
CA LEU A 129 -6.44 -18.54 26.55
C LEU A 129 -6.68 -17.70 27.82
N ALA A 130 -7.53 -16.67 27.74
CA ALA A 130 -7.84 -15.78 28.86
C ALA A 130 -8.44 -16.53 30.07
N LYS A 131 -9.16 -17.65 29.83
CA LYS A 131 -9.72 -18.52 30.89
C LYS A 131 -8.66 -19.15 31.81
N ALA A 132 -7.39 -19.16 31.40
CA ALA A 132 -6.29 -19.61 32.26
C ALA A 132 -5.89 -18.59 33.34
N THR A 133 -6.51 -17.40 33.34
CA THR A 133 -6.15 -16.28 34.22
C THR A 133 -7.38 -15.76 34.96
N LYS A 134 -7.16 -15.08 36.08
CA LYS A 134 -8.20 -14.39 36.86
C LYS A 134 -8.43 -12.94 36.40
N ARG A 135 -7.73 -12.49 35.38
CA ARG A 135 -7.77 -11.12 34.81
C ARG A 135 -8.12 -11.10 33.31
N PRO A 136 -9.20 -11.77 32.88
CA PRO A 136 -9.51 -11.89 31.44
C PRO A 136 -9.81 -10.53 30.78
N ASP A 137 -10.13 -9.50 31.57
CA ASP A 137 -10.26 -8.09 31.14
C ASP A 137 -8.93 -7.43 30.74
N LYS A 138 -7.81 -7.94 31.25
CA LYS A 138 -6.42 -7.54 30.94
C LYS A 138 -5.70 -8.55 30.06
N PHE A 139 -6.44 -9.44 29.41
CA PHE A 139 -5.91 -10.42 28.46
C PHE A 139 -6.27 -10.03 27.03
N ILE A 140 -5.32 -10.10 26.10
CA ILE A 140 -5.52 -9.65 24.71
C ILE A 140 -4.61 -10.41 23.74
N GLY A 141 -4.94 -10.41 22.45
CA GLY A 141 -4.03 -10.86 21.40
C GLY A 141 -3.22 -9.70 20.83
N MET A 142 -1.92 -9.91 20.63
CA MET A 142 -1.03 -9.01 19.91
C MET A 142 -0.31 -9.80 18.83
N HIS A 143 -0.99 -10.00 17.69
CA HIS A 143 -0.48 -10.86 16.63
C HIS A 143 0.43 -10.06 15.68
N PHE A 144 1.75 -10.28 15.82
CA PHE A 144 2.80 -9.70 14.99
C PHE A 144 3.06 -10.56 13.75
N PHE A 145 3.32 -9.91 12.61
CA PHE A 145 3.60 -10.58 11.34
C PHE A 145 5.10 -10.78 11.13
N ASN A 146 5.49 -11.98 10.68
CA ASN A 146 6.90 -12.34 10.48
C ASN A 146 7.44 -11.84 9.12
N PRO A 147 8.56 -11.10 9.05
CA PRO A 147 9.35 -10.56 10.16
C PRO A 147 8.84 -9.19 10.65
N PRO A 148 8.65 -8.97 11.97
CA PRO A 148 7.98 -7.76 12.48
C PRO A 148 8.78 -6.47 12.32
N LYS A 149 10.08 -6.57 12.02
CA LYS A 149 10.90 -5.40 11.66
C LYS A 149 10.58 -4.84 10.26
N VAL A 150 9.97 -5.65 9.39
CA VAL A 150 9.61 -5.26 8.01
C VAL A 150 8.10 -5.07 7.91
N LEU A 151 7.34 -6.06 8.37
CA LEU A 151 5.88 -6.01 8.36
C LEU A 151 5.40 -5.22 9.59
N ARG A 152 4.73 -4.10 9.32
CA ARG A 152 4.29 -3.16 10.36
C ARG A 152 2.93 -3.49 10.95
N LEU A 153 2.18 -4.40 10.32
CA LEU A 153 0.85 -4.79 10.81
C LEU A 153 0.94 -5.43 12.20
N LEU A 154 0.04 -5.01 13.08
CA LEU A 154 -0.27 -5.68 14.34
C LEU A 154 -1.79 -5.84 14.43
N GLU A 155 -2.26 -7.08 14.53
CA GLU A 155 -3.66 -7.37 14.85
C GLU A 155 -3.84 -7.38 16.37
N ILE A 156 -4.63 -6.45 16.90
CA ILE A 156 -5.07 -6.44 18.29
C ILE A 156 -6.34 -7.24 18.39
N VAL A 157 -6.27 -8.42 19.01
CA VAL A 157 -7.37 -9.39 19.05
C VAL A 157 -8.06 -9.38 20.39
N TRP A 158 -9.36 -9.10 20.39
CA TRP A 158 -10.16 -8.98 21.59
C TRP A 158 -10.70 -10.36 21.96
N GLY A 159 -10.42 -10.79 23.18
CA GLY A 159 -11.20 -11.86 23.81
C GLY A 159 -12.56 -11.32 24.26
N GLU A 160 -13.52 -12.21 24.54
CA GLU A 160 -14.87 -11.82 24.98
C GLU A 160 -14.90 -10.88 26.20
N ALA A 161 -13.90 -10.99 27.08
CA ALA A 161 -13.81 -10.22 28.32
C ALA A 161 -12.85 -9.02 28.24
N THR A 162 -12.05 -8.89 27.16
CA THR A 162 -11.02 -7.84 27.05
C THR A 162 -11.64 -6.45 27.20
N SER A 163 -11.11 -5.65 28.13
CA SER A 163 -11.63 -4.30 28.36
C SER A 163 -11.17 -3.30 27.30
N GLU A 164 -11.96 -2.26 27.07
CA GLU A 164 -11.57 -1.13 26.21
C GLU A 164 -10.30 -0.44 26.71
N GLU A 165 -10.09 -0.38 28.03
CA GLU A 165 -8.89 0.19 28.65
C GLU A 165 -7.64 -0.61 28.26
N THR A 166 -7.70 -1.94 28.34
CA THR A 166 -6.62 -2.84 27.91
C THR A 166 -6.31 -2.67 26.43
N ALA A 167 -7.35 -2.70 25.58
CA ALA A 167 -7.18 -2.54 24.15
C ALA A 167 -6.59 -1.17 23.79
N LYS A 168 -6.99 -0.12 24.50
CA LYS A 168 -6.47 1.23 24.31
C LYS A 168 -5.01 1.36 24.72
N ALA A 169 -4.63 0.80 25.88
CA ALA A 169 -3.25 0.78 26.34
C ALA A 169 -2.33 0.05 25.36
N VAL A 170 -2.78 -1.09 24.82
CA VAL A 170 -2.03 -1.85 23.81
C VAL A 170 -1.96 -1.12 22.47
N GLU A 171 -3.03 -0.47 22.03
CA GLU A 171 -3.03 0.37 20.81
C GLU A 171 -2.02 1.52 20.93
N ASP A 172 -1.99 2.22 22.06
CA ASP A 172 -1.08 3.33 22.31
C ASP A 172 0.38 2.84 22.39
N PHE A 173 0.62 1.68 23.01
CA PHE A 173 1.92 1.01 22.97
C PHE A 173 2.33 0.66 21.53
N ALA A 174 1.44 0.02 20.77
CA ALA A 174 1.70 -0.41 19.41
C ALA A 174 2.02 0.77 18.47
N LYS A 175 1.35 1.92 18.64
CA LYS A 175 1.67 3.16 17.93
C LYS A 175 3.06 3.69 18.28
N LYS A 176 3.46 3.64 19.56
CA LYS A 176 4.81 4.07 20.01
C LYS A 176 5.93 3.20 19.41
N ILE A 177 5.66 1.93 19.11
CA ILE A 177 6.60 1.02 18.43
C ILE A 177 6.41 0.98 16.88
N ASP A 178 5.82 2.03 16.31
CA ASP A 178 5.60 2.25 14.87
C ASP A 178 4.79 1.13 14.16
N ARG A 179 3.81 0.52 14.84
CA ARG A 179 2.90 -0.46 14.22
C ARG A 179 1.73 0.21 13.50
N VAL A 180 1.28 -0.44 12.43
CA VAL A 180 -0.04 -0.21 11.84
C VAL A 180 -1.01 -1.15 12.55
N VAL A 181 -1.92 -0.59 13.34
CA VAL A 181 -2.83 -1.35 14.19
C VAL A 181 -4.15 -1.59 13.47
N VAL A 182 -4.68 -2.80 13.57
CA VAL A 182 -6.06 -3.14 13.20
C VAL A 182 -6.71 -3.88 14.38
N HIS A 183 -7.99 -3.60 14.65
CA HIS A 183 -8.71 -4.26 15.74
C HIS A 183 -9.51 -5.45 15.21
N VAL A 184 -9.33 -6.60 15.84
CA VAL A 184 -10.12 -7.81 15.64
C VAL A 184 -11.08 -7.90 16.83
N ARG A 185 -12.25 -7.27 16.69
CA ARG A 185 -13.20 -7.03 17.80
C ARG A 185 -13.90 -8.27 18.31
N LYS A 186 -13.91 -9.34 17.51
CA LYS A 186 -14.43 -10.65 17.91
C LYS A 186 -13.38 -11.71 17.62
N ASP A 187 -13.17 -12.58 18.60
CA ASP A 187 -12.24 -13.70 18.52
C ASP A 187 -12.75 -14.74 17.51
N VAL A 188 -12.19 -14.73 16.31
CA VAL A 188 -12.56 -15.64 15.21
C VAL A 188 -11.34 -16.39 14.69
N PRO A 189 -11.50 -17.64 14.23
CA PRO A 189 -10.41 -18.40 13.61
C PRO A 189 -9.73 -17.63 12.48
N GLY A 190 -8.41 -17.42 12.63
CA GLY A 190 -7.55 -16.76 11.64
C GLY A 190 -7.64 -15.24 11.59
N PHE A 191 -8.37 -14.61 12.51
CA PHE A 191 -8.48 -13.16 12.63
C PHE A 191 -8.91 -12.49 11.30
N ILE A 192 -8.13 -11.55 10.76
CA ILE A 192 -8.41 -10.89 9.48
C ILE A 192 -7.47 -11.42 8.40
N ALA A 193 -6.17 -11.15 8.52
CA ALA A 193 -5.22 -11.38 7.42
C ALA A 193 -5.04 -12.87 7.11
N ASN A 194 -4.82 -13.70 8.13
CA ASN A 194 -4.64 -15.15 7.94
C ASN A 194 -5.91 -15.81 7.40
N ARG A 195 -7.08 -15.38 7.89
CA ARG A 195 -8.37 -15.87 7.42
C ARG A 195 -8.57 -15.65 5.92
N ILE A 196 -8.27 -14.45 5.42
CA ILE A 196 -8.39 -14.13 3.99
C ILE A 196 -7.26 -14.80 3.18
N PHE A 197 -6.03 -14.77 3.69
CA PHE A 197 -4.87 -15.38 3.01
C PHE A 197 -5.05 -16.87 2.75
N VAL A 198 -5.41 -17.62 3.81
CA VAL A 198 -5.51 -19.07 3.76
C VAL A 198 -6.71 -19.50 2.91
N THR A 199 -7.84 -18.79 2.99
CA THR A 199 -9.02 -19.10 2.15
C THR A 199 -8.74 -18.79 0.68
N MET A 200 -8.12 -17.66 0.35
CA MET A 200 -7.75 -17.33 -1.02
C MET A 200 -6.72 -18.30 -1.60
N SER A 201 -5.73 -18.72 -0.81
CA SER A 201 -4.72 -19.69 -1.25
C SER A 201 -5.32 -21.08 -1.43
N ASN A 202 -6.24 -21.50 -0.55
CA ASN A 202 -7.01 -22.72 -0.74
C ASN A 202 -7.87 -22.64 -2.02
N GLU A 203 -8.44 -21.47 -2.32
CA GLU A 203 -9.21 -21.26 -3.54
C GLU A 203 -8.35 -21.34 -4.82
N CYS A 204 -7.10 -20.89 -4.77
CA CYS A 204 -6.14 -21.12 -5.85
C CYS A 204 -5.95 -22.61 -6.10
N ALA A 205 -5.72 -23.40 -5.03
CA ALA A 205 -5.57 -24.84 -5.14
C ALA A 205 -6.85 -25.52 -5.66
N TRP A 206 -8.03 -25.01 -5.31
CA TRP A 206 -9.29 -25.47 -5.88
C TRP A 206 -9.43 -25.15 -7.36
N ALA A 207 -9.03 -23.97 -7.82
CA ALA A 207 -9.04 -23.63 -9.25
C ALA A 207 -8.15 -24.59 -10.06
N VAL A 208 -7.00 -25.02 -9.51
CA VAL A 208 -6.15 -26.04 -10.12
C VAL A 208 -6.84 -27.40 -10.19
N GLU A 209 -7.41 -27.87 -9.08
CA GLU A 209 -8.10 -29.17 -9.04
C GLU A 209 -9.36 -29.19 -9.94
N MET A 210 -9.97 -28.04 -10.20
CA MET A 210 -11.13 -27.88 -11.09
C MET A 210 -10.74 -27.68 -12.57
N GLY A 211 -9.43 -27.61 -12.89
CA GLY A 211 -8.93 -27.44 -14.26
C GLY A 211 -9.13 -26.04 -14.84
N GLU A 212 -9.26 -25.01 -14.00
CA GLU A 212 -9.48 -23.62 -14.43
C GLU A 212 -8.18 -22.81 -14.60
N GLY A 213 -7.05 -23.38 -14.17
CA GLY A 213 -5.72 -22.83 -14.35
C GLY A 213 -4.67 -23.75 -13.77
N THR A 214 -3.43 -23.59 -14.20
CA THR A 214 -2.27 -24.27 -13.64
C THR A 214 -1.67 -23.46 -12.47
N ILE A 215 -0.80 -24.10 -11.68
CA ILE A 215 -0.04 -23.44 -10.61
C ILE A 215 0.69 -22.20 -11.17
N GLU A 216 1.36 -22.35 -12.31
CA GLU A 216 2.13 -21.27 -12.95
C GLU A 216 1.23 -20.12 -13.47
N GLU A 217 0.10 -20.43 -14.12
CA GLU A 217 -0.83 -19.42 -14.63
C GLU A 217 -1.44 -18.60 -13.48
N ILE A 218 -1.84 -19.26 -12.39
CA ILE A 218 -2.43 -18.60 -11.22
C ILE A 218 -1.38 -17.71 -10.53
N ASP A 219 -0.19 -18.24 -10.27
CA ASP A 219 0.87 -17.45 -9.63
C ASP A 219 1.29 -16.27 -10.49
N SER A 220 1.33 -16.44 -11.81
CA SER A 220 1.61 -15.36 -12.77
C SER A 220 0.53 -14.28 -12.74
N ALA A 221 -0.75 -14.68 -12.75
CA ALA A 221 -1.87 -13.75 -12.68
C ALA A 221 -1.87 -12.98 -11.36
N VAL A 222 -1.65 -13.65 -10.24
CA VAL A 222 -1.64 -13.03 -8.91
C VAL A 222 -0.42 -12.11 -8.73
N LYS A 223 0.76 -12.53 -9.17
CA LYS A 223 1.98 -11.73 -9.04
C LYS A 223 1.95 -10.48 -9.92
N TYR A 224 1.61 -10.64 -11.20
CA TYR A 224 1.83 -9.58 -12.18
C TYR A 224 0.57 -8.77 -12.53
N ARG A 225 -0.61 -9.39 -12.56
CA ARG A 225 -1.88 -8.70 -12.86
C ARG A 225 -2.60 -8.23 -11.61
N MET A 226 -2.67 -9.07 -10.57
CA MET A 226 -3.21 -8.65 -9.27
C MET A 226 -2.20 -7.77 -8.54
N GLY A 227 -0.89 -8.01 -8.69
CA GLY A 227 0.21 -7.13 -8.25
C GLY A 227 0.84 -7.50 -6.90
N LEU A 228 0.65 -8.74 -6.44
CA LEU A 228 1.35 -9.25 -5.24
C LEU A 228 2.86 -9.40 -5.50
N PRO A 229 3.72 -9.27 -4.47
CA PRO A 229 5.17 -9.47 -4.65
C PRO A 229 5.56 -10.86 -5.16
N MET A 230 4.68 -11.84 -4.95
CA MET A 230 4.91 -13.26 -5.19
C MET A 230 3.59 -13.93 -5.55
N GLY A 231 3.64 -15.04 -6.30
CA GLY A 231 2.49 -15.92 -6.45
C GLY A 231 2.11 -16.57 -5.11
N LEU A 232 0.86 -17.03 -4.95
CA LEU A 232 0.41 -17.60 -3.68
C LEU A 232 0.99 -19.00 -3.43
N PHE A 233 1.20 -19.79 -4.47
CA PHE A 233 1.87 -21.09 -4.36
C PHE A 233 3.37 -20.91 -4.09
N GLU A 234 4.03 -20.02 -4.84
CA GLU A 234 5.42 -19.62 -4.61
C GLU A 234 5.61 -19.11 -3.18
N LEU A 235 4.68 -18.31 -2.66
CA LEU A 235 4.71 -17.80 -1.29
C LEU A 235 4.63 -18.92 -0.26
N HIS A 236 3.72 -19.89 -0.42
CA HIS A 236 3.63 -21.02 0.51
C HIS A 236 4.90 -21.85 0.58
N ASP A 237 5.60 -22.00 -0.54
CA ASP A 237 6.83 -22.77 -0.61
C ASP A 237 8.02 -22.08 0.10
N VAL A 238 8.02 -20.75 0.20
CA VAL A 238 9.16 -19.98 0.75
C VAL A 238 8.87 -19.32 2.10
N LEU A 239 7.61 -19.14 2.48
CA LEU A 239 7.22 -18.54 3.75
C LEU A 239 7.70 -19.42 4.91
N GLY A 240 8.62 -18.90 5.73
CA GLY A 240 9.25 -19.69 6.80
C GLY A 240 10.05 -20.89 6.28
N ASP A 241 10.64 -20.77 5.09
CA ASP A 241 11.22 -21.87 4.31
C ASP A 241 10.22 -22.96 3.91
N GLY A 242 8.91 -22.73 4.03
CA GLY A 242 7.88 -23.67 3.61
C GLY A 242 6.77 -23.79 4.65
N SER A 243 5.54 -23.51 4.21
CA SER A 243 4.37 -23.34 5.08
C SER A 243 3.17 -24.20 4.69
N ILE A 244 3.33 -25.15 3.78
CA ILE A 244 2.21 -26.00 3.30
C ILE A 244 1.63 -26.84 4.45
N ASP A 245 2.47 -27.40 5.33
CA ASP A 245 2.07 -28.13 6.53
C ASP A 245 1.27 -27.26 7.50
N ILE A 246 1.78 -26.06 7.78
CA ILE A 246 1.10 -25.09 8.64
C ILE A 246 -0.26 -24.72 8.03
N SER A 247 -0.28 -24.40 6.74
CA SER A 247 -1.50 -24.00 6.03
C SER A 247 -2.54 -25.12 5.99
N TYR A 248 -2.10 -26.37 5.80
CA TYR A 248 -2.96 -27.55 5.90
C TYR A 248 -3.58 -27.68 7.29
N HIS A 249 -2.78 -27.55 8.36
CA HIS A 249 -3.30 -27.61 9.73
C HIS A 249 -4.26 -26.45 10.05
N VAL A 250 -4.00 -25.24 9.56
CA VAL A 250 -4.93 -24.10 9.70
C VAL A 250 -6.24 -24.37 8.97
N LEU A 251 -6.19 -24.94 7.75
CA LEU A 251 -7.39 -25.30 6.99
C LEU A 251 -8.18 -26.43 7.66
N GLU A 252 -7.51 -27.43 8.23
CA GLU A 252 -8.15 -28.48 9.04
C GLU A 252 -8.82 -27.90 10.29
N TYR A 253 -8.15 -26.96 10.97
CA TYR A 253 -8.73 -26.23 12.11
C TYR A 253 -9.95 -25.41 11.67
N PHE A 254 -9.89 -24.71 10.53
CA PHE A 254 -11.04 -24.00 9.99
C PHE A 254 -12.16 -24.97 9.62
N ARG A 255 -11.85 -26.14 9.04
CA ARG A 255 -12.86 -27.17 8.76
C ARG A 255 -13.56 -27.62 10.03
N GLU A 256 -12.80 -27.87 11.11
CA GLU A 256 -13.34 -28.29 12.40
C GLU A 256 -14.23 -27.22 13.03
N LYS A 257 -13.82 -25.94 12.99
CA LYS A 257 -14.53 -24.85 13.67
C LYS A 257 -15.63 -24.20 12.84
N LEU A 258 -15.47 -24.14 11.52
CA LEU A 258 -16.33 -23.38 10.59
C LEU A 258 -17.10 -24.28 9.62
N GLY A 259 -16.74 -25.57 9.53
CA GLY A 259 -17.44 -26.59 8.74
C GLY A 259 -16.73 -26.98 7.44
N GLU A 260 -17.31 -27.97 6.77
CA GLU A 260 -16.69 -28.71 5.64
C GLU A 260 -16.24 -27.83 4.47
N THR A 261 -16.89 -26.68 4.29
CA THR A 261 -16.57 -25.68 3.26
C THR A 261 -15.13 -25.18 3.31
N TYR A 262 -14.50 -25.17 4.48
CA TYR A 262 -13.13 -24.71 4.69
C TYR A 262 -12.08 -25.81 4.59
N ARG A 263 -12.47 -27.04 4.21
CA ARG A 263 -11.54 -28.17 4.08
C ARG A 263 -10.37 -27.83 3.15
N PRO A 264 -9.17 -28.40 3.42
CA PRO A 264 -8.05 -28.28 2.49
C PRO A 264 -8.41 -28.81 1.11
N ALA A 265 -7.97 -28.11 0.06
CA ALA A 265 -8.05 -28.63 -1.29
C ALA A 265 -7.23 -29.93 -1.41
N PRO A 266 -7.64 -30.88 -2.28
CA PRO A 266 -6.91 -32.12 -2.50
C PRO A 266 -5.42 -31.92 -2.80
N LEU A 267 -5.05 -30.82 -3.47
CA LEU A 267 -3.66 -30.49 -3.76
C LEU A 267 -2.84 -30.25 -2.48
N PHE A 268 -3.36 -29.46 -1.53
CA PHE A 268 -2.71 -29.25 -0.23
C PHE A 268 -2.57 -30.57 0.54
N GLU A 269 -3.63 -31.39 0.55
CA GLU A 269 -3.62 -32.69 1.23
C GLU A 269 -2.59 -33.67 0.63
N LYS A 270 -2.50 -33.74 -0.70
CA LYS A 270 -1.51 -34.58 -1.41
C LYS A 270 -0.09 -34.16 -1.04
N LEU A 271 0.22 -32.86 -1.06
CA LEU A 271 1.55 -32.34 -0.71
C LEU A 271 1.88 -32.59 0.76
N PHE A 272 0.91 -32.37 1.64
CA PHE A 272 1.07 -32.62 3.07
C PHE A 272 1.42 -34.09 3.37
N LYS A 273 0.63 -35.03 2.82
CA LYS A 273 0.84 -36.47 3.00
C LYS A 273 2.14 -36.97 2.37
N ALA A 274 2.62 -36.32 1.31
CA ALA A 274 3.89 -36.63 0.67
C ALA A 274 5.11 -36.04 1.39
N GLY A 275 4.92 -35.25 2.46
CA GLY A 275 6.01 -34.56 3.15
C GLY A 275 6.66 -33.47 2.28
N HIS A 276 5.90 -32.86 1.37
CA HIS A 276 6.35 -31.81 0.47
C HIS A 276 5.86 -30.46 0.99
N TYR A 277 6.66 -29.84 1.87
CA TYR A 277 6.29 -28.64 2.61
C TYR A 277 6.83 -27.34 2.04
N GLY A 278 7.51 -27.39 0.89
CA GLY A 278 8.16 -26.25 0.26
C GLY A 278 9.68 -26.37 0.29
N LYS A 279 10.37 -25.24 0.40
CA LYS A 279 11.82 -25.14 0.30
C LYS A 279 12.58 -25.95 1.36
N LYS A 280 12.04 -26.06 2.58
CA LYS A 280 12.61 -26.79 3.74
C LYS A 280 12.67 -28.30 3.51
N THR A 281 11.84 -28.81 2.61
CA THR A 281 11.83 -30.22 2.18
C THR A 281 12.33 -30.39 0.75
N GLY A 282 12.83 -29.32 0.11
CA GLY A 282 13.28 -29.32 -1.29
C GLY A 282 12.16 -29.49 -2.32
N LYS A 283 10.88 -29.50 -1.90
CA LYS A 283 9.73 -29.70 -2.79
C LYS A 283 8.42 -29.26 -2.12
N GLY A 284 7.57 -28.59 -2.88
CA GLY A 284 6.22 -28.17 -2.49
C GLY A 284 5.33 -28.07 -3.73
N PHE A 285 4.73 -26.90 -3.96
CA PHE A 285 4.05 -26.61 -5.23
C PHE A 285 5.04 -26.57 -6.40
N TYR A 286 6.27 -26.14 -6.13
CA TYR A 286 7.39 -26.14 -7.05
C TYR A 286 8.50 -27.09 -6.57
N ASP A 287 9.43 -27.39 -7.48
CA ASP A 287 10.65 -28.14 -7.19
C ASP A 287 11.74 -27.18 -6.69
N TRP A 288 12.24 -27.45 -5.47
CA TRP A 288 13.28 -26.68 -4.79
C TRP A 288 14.52 -27.52 -4.53
N SER A 289 14.71 -28.61 -5.28
CA SER A 289 15.95 -29.39 -5.27
C SER A 289 17.15 -28.52 -5.62
N GLU A 290 18.35 -28.94 -5.19
CA GLU A 290 19.56 -28.14 -5.28
C GLU A 290 19.81 -27.61 -6.71
N GLY A 291 20.00 -26.29 -6.84
CA GLY A 291 20.20 -25.61 -8.11
C GLY A 291 18.92 -25.24 -8.88
N LYS A 292 17.73 -25.59 -8.37
CA LYS A 292 16.45 -25.13 -8.93
C LYS A 292 16.03 -23.79 -8.33
N THR A 293 15.62 -22.89 -9.21
CA THR A 293 14.91 -21.65 -8.86
C THR A 293 13.54 -21.67 -9.51
N ASN A 294 12.54 -21.12 -8.82
CA ASN A 294 11.24 -20.90 -9.42
C ASN A 294 11.19 -19.48 -10.00
N GLU A 295 10.96 -19.36 -11.30
CA GLU A 295 10.75 -18.09 -11.98
C GLU A 295 9.41 -18.14 -12.70
N VAL A 296 8.38 -17.61 -12.04
CA VAL A 296 7.03 -17.54 -12.60
C VAL A 296 7.04 -16.62 -13.84
N PRO A 297 6.71 -17.12 -15.05
CA PRO A 297 6.73 -16.33 -16.27
C PRO A 297 5.72 -15.18 -16.23
N LEU A 298 6.10 -14.00 -16.73
CA LEU A 298 5.28 -12.77 -16.70
C LEU A 298 3.89 -12.95 -17.33
N ARG A 299 3.79 -13.75 -18.40
CA ARG A 299 2.59 -13.85 -19.25
C ARG A 299 1.84 -15.17 -19.13
N ALA A 300 2.29 -16.11 -18.30
CA ALA A 300 1.59 -17.38 -18.13
C ALA A 300 0.13 -17.16 -17.73
N GLY A 301 -0.13 -16.26 -16.77
CA GLY A 301 -1.46 -15.92 -16.26
C GLY A 301 -2.20 -14.82 -17.01
N ALA A 302 -1.83 -14.51 -18.26
CA ALA A 302 -2.40 -13.37 -18.99
C ALA A 302 -3.92 -13.49 -19.19
N GLU A 303 -4.43 -14.71 -19.39
CA GLU A 303 -5.85 -14.98 -19.67
C GLU A 303 -6.62 -15.57 -18.46
N PHE A 304 -5.95 -15.82 -17.33
CA PHE A 304 -6.60 -16.35 -16.13
C PHE A 304 -7.62 -15.34 -15.57
N ASP A 305 -8.81 -15.80 -15.17
CA ASP A 305 -9.85 -14.96 -14.59
C ASP A 305 -9.55 -14.67 -13.10
N LEU A 306 -8.99 -13.50 -12.80
CA LEU A 306 -8.71 -13.09 -11.42
C LEU A 306 -9.96 -12.98 -10.53
N LEU A 307 -11.16 -12.75 -11.11
CA LEU A 307 -12.39 -12.71 -10.31
C LEU A 307 -12.68 -14.06 -9.66
N ARG A 308 -12.15 -15.16 -10.23
CA ARG A 308 -12.23 -16.50 -9.66
C ARG A 308 -11.67 -16.58 -8.23
N LEU A 309 -10.68 -15.74 -7.92
CA LEU A 309 -9.97 -15.70 -6.65
C LEU A 309 -10.41 -14.50 -5.79
N ILE A 310 -10.58 -13.34 -6.42
CA ILE A 310 -10.95 -12.10 -5.71
C ILE A 310 -12.37 -12.22 -5.15
N ALA A 311 -13.32 -12.78 -5.89
CA ALA A 311 -14.71 -12.79 -5.44
C ALA A 311 -14.92 -13.61 -4.16
N PRO A 312 -14.38 -14.84 -4.00
CA PRO A 312 -14.42 -15.56 -2.73
C PRO A 312 -13.68 -14.85 -1.59
N ALA A 313 -12.53 -14.22 -1.86
CA ALA A 313 -11.80 -13.47 -0.84
C ALA A 313 -12.59 -12.24 -0.35
N VAL A 314 -13.26 -11.52 -1.25
CA VAL A 314 -14.17 -10.41 -0.91
C VAL A 314 -15.40 -10.92 -0.14
N ASN A 315 -15.90 -12.10 -0.47
CA ASN A 315 -17.00 -12.74 0.27
C ASN A 315 -16.61 -13.05 1.72
N GLU A 316 -15.36 -13.49 1.94
CA GLU A 316 -14.80 -13.71 3.27
C GLU A 316 -14.63 -12.39 4.05
N ALA A 317 -14.17 -11.34 3.38
CA ALA A 317 -14.09 -10.01 3.97
C ALA A 317 -15.48 -9.45 4.32
N ALA A 318 -16.49 -9.68 3.47
CA ALA A 318 -17.86 -9.31 3.75
C ALA A 318 -18.42 -10.04 4.98
N TRP A 319 -18.04 -11.30 5.20
CA TRP A 319 -18.38 -12.03 6.43
C TRP A 319 -17.74 -11.40 7.67
N LEU A 320 -16.48 -10.96 7.59
CA LEU A 320 -15.82 -10.24 8.70
C LEU A 320 -16.56 -8.95 9.06
N ILE A 321 -17.09 -8.23 8.07
CA ILE A 321 -17.91 -7.02 8.27
C ILE A 321 -19.27 -7.40 8.86
N GLU A 322 -19.95 -8.40 8.31
CA GLU A 322 -21.26 -8.89 8.77
C GLU A 322 -21.21 -9.30 10.25
N LYS A 323 -20.10 -9.93 10.65
CA LYS A 323 -19.89 -10.36 12.04
C LYS A 323 -19.30 -9.27 12.91
N GLU A 324 -19.08 -8.06 12.41
CA GLU A 324 -18.49 -6.92 13.15
C GLU A 324 -17.11 -7.25 13.73
N VAL A 325 -16.35 -8.11 13.06
CA VAL A 325 -14.99 -8.48 13.47
C VAL A 325 -14.05 -7.30 13.21
N ALA A 326 -14.19 -6.65 12.04
CA ALA A 326 -13.33 -5.57 11.58
C ALA A 326 -14.10 -4.62 10.65
N THR A 327 -13.68 -3.36 10.58
CA THR A 327 -14.21 -2.40 9.60
C THR A 327 -13.59 -2.64 8.22
N PRO A 328 -14.19 -2.10 7.13
CA PRO A 328 -13.59 -2.16 5.80
C PRO A 328 -12.14 -1.64 5.76
N GLU A 329 -11.87 -0.54 6.46
CA GLU A 329 -10.53 0.08 6.54
C GLU A 329 -9.52 -0.85 7.21
N GLU A 330 -9.90 -1.49 8.32
CA GLU A 330 -9.03 -2.43 9.04
C GLU A 330 -8.72 -3.67 8.21
N ILE A 331 -9.72 -4.18 7.48
CA ILE A 331 -9.51 -5.30 6.55
C ILE A 331 -8.49 -4.90 5.48
N ASP A 332 -8.68 -3.76 4.82
CA ASP A 332 -7.74 -3.33 3.79
C ASP A 332 -6.35 -3.02 4.33
N LEU A 333 -6.24 -2.40 5.51
CA LEU A 333 -4.95 -2.19 6.19
C LEU A 333 -4.25 -3.52 6.51
N ALA A 334 -5.00 -4.53 6.95
CA ALA A 334 -4.47 -5.87 7.21
C ALA A 334 -3.90 -6.50 5.93
N MET A 335 -4.63 -6.41 4.82
CA MET A 335 -4.16 -6.94 3.54
C MET A 335 -2.94 -6.18 3.00
N LEU A 336 -2.94 -4.84 3.12
CA LEU A 336 -1.85 -3.97 2.67
C LEU A 336 -0.57 -4.18 3.47
N HIS A 337 -0.65 -4.24 4.80
CA HIS A 337 0.54 -4.25 5.67
C HIS A 337 0.95 -5.64 6.16
N GLY A 338 0.05 -6.62 6.15
CA GLY A 338 0.32 -8.01 6.52
C GLY A 338 0.75 -8.87 5.34
N LEU A 339 0.09 -8.70 4.19
CA LEU A 339 0.28 -9.53 3.00
C LEU A 339 0.83 -8.76 1.79
N ASN A 340 1.09 -7.45 1.97
CA ASN A 340 1.71 -6.59 0.96
C ASN A 340 0.89 -6.48 -0.33
N TYR A 341 -0.45 -6.51 -0.19
CA TYR A 341 -1.37 -6.28 -1.30
C TYR A 341 -1.05 -4.93 -1.97
N PRO A 342 -1.15 -4.81 -3.30
CA PRO A 342 -0.87 -3.56 -4.00
C PRO A 342 -1.93 -2.49 -3.78
N ARG A 343 -3.12 -2.93 -3.33
CA ARG A 343 -4.31 -2.15 -3.04
C ARG A 343 -5.19 -2.94 -2.06
N GLY A 344 -5.98 -2.25 -1.24
CA GLY A 344 -6.95 -2.91 -0.35
C GLY A 344 -7.88 -3.86 -1.11
N LEU A 345 -8.21 -5.01 -0.52
CA LEU A 345 -9.07 -6.01 -1.14
C LEU A 345 -10.47 -5.45 -1.43
N LEU A 346 -11.03 -4.68 -0.51
CA LEU A 346 -12.35 -4.07 -0.66
C LEU A 346 -12.30 -2.88 -1.63
N ARG A 347 -11.22 -2.09 -1.64
CA ARG A 347 -10.95 -1.11 -2.71
C ARG A 347 -10.86 -1.76 -4.10
N MET A 348 -10.27 -2.94 -4.20
CA MET A 348 -10.24 -3.70 -5.45
C MET A 348 -11.64 -4.17 -5.86
N ALA A 349 -12.46 -4.61 -4.90
CA ALA A 349 -13.86 -4.97 -5.14
C ALA A 349 -14.67 -3.78 -5.68
N ASP A 350 -14.50 -2.60 -5.09
CA ASP A 350 -15.17 -1.36 -5.53
C ASP A 350 -14.72 -0.89 -6.93
N GLU A 351 -13.46 -1.13 -7.30
CA GLU A 351 -12.95 -0.86 -8.66
C GLU A 351 -13.57 -1.81 -9.69
N ILE A 352 -13.67 -3.10 -9.34
CA ILE A 352 -14.27 -4.13 -10.20
C ILE A 352 -15.77 -3.87 -10.40
N GLY A 353 -16.45 -3.53 -9.30
CA GLY A 353 -17.90 -3.40 -9.17
C GLY A 353 -18.50 -4.54 -8.35
N ILE A 354 -19.22 -4.21 -7.28
CA ILE A 354 -19.79 -5.19 -6.34
C ILE A 354 -20.80 -6.12 -7.02
N ASP A 355 -21.54 -5.61 -8.02
CA ASP A 355 -22.43 -6.42 -8.85
C ASP A 355 -21.69 -7.52 -9.62
N LYS A 356 -20.48 -7.25 -10.11
CA LYS A 356 -19.67 -8.26 -10.80
C LYS A 356 -19.11 -9.30 -9.82
N ILE A 357 -18.76 -8.88 -8.60
CA ILE A 357 -18.34 -9.79 -7.53
C ILE A 357 -19.50 -10.75 -7.19
N VAL A 358 -20.70 -10.22 -6.97
CA VAL A 358 -21.91 -11.01 -6.68
C VAL A 358 -22.26 -11.92 -7.85
N ALA A 359 -22.19 -11.43 -9.09
CA ALA A 359 -22.43 -12.24 -10.28
C ALA A 359 -21.44 -13.42 -10.38
N LYS A 360 -20.14 -13.18 -10.15
CA LYS A 360 -19.12 -14.24 -10.15
C LYS A 360 -19.36 -15.25 -9.02
N LEU A 361 -19.73 -14.81 -7.82
CA LEU A 361 -20.06 -15.72 -6.72
C LEU A 361 -21.26 -16.60 -7.06
N ASN A 362 -22.31 -16.03 -7.64
CA ASN A 362 -23.48 -16.80 -8.09
C ASN A 362 -23.11 -17.80 -9.20
N GLU A 363 -22.29 -17.41 -10.18
CA GLU A 363 -21.77 -18.31 -11.22
C GLU A 363 -21.02 -19.50 -10.61
N LEU A 364 -20.12 -19.24 -9.66
CA LEU A 364 -19.36 -20.29 -8.97
C LEU A 364 -20.25 -21.18 -8.10
N HIS A 365 -21.21 -20.58 -7.39
CA HIS A 365 -22.17 -21.32 -6.59
C HIS A 365 -23.07 -22.20 -7.47
N GLU A 366 -23.51 -21.70 -8.61
CA GLU A 366 -24.32 -22.47 -9.56
C GLU A 366 -23.52 -23.64 -10.15
N LYS A 367 -22.29 -23.38 -10.57
CA LYS A 367 -21.40 -24.37 -11.21
C LYS A 367 -20.97 -25.48 -10.25
N TYR A 368 -20.60 -25.12 -9.01
CA TYR A 368 -19.97 -26.05 -8.07
C TYR A 368 -20.84 -26.46 -6.89
N LYS A 369 -21.97 -25.79 -6.66
CA LYS A 369 -22.86 -25.99 -5.51
C LYS A 369 -22.16 -25.92 -4.16
N GLY A 370 -21.02 -25.23 -4.10
CA GLY A 370 -20.22 -25.06 -2.88
C GLY A 370 -20.77 -23.92 -2.01
N GLU A 371 -20.98 -24.18 -0.73
CA GLU A 371 -21.46 -23.18 0.24
C GLU A 371 -20.51 -21.97 0.37
N ARG A 372 -19.21 -22.12 0.13
CA ARG A 372 -18.25 -20.98 0.14
C ARG A 372 -18.56 -19.89 -0.88
N TYR A 373 -19.26 -20.24 -1.95
CA TYR A 373 -19.61 -19.29 -3.01
C TYR A 373 -20.97 -18.64 -2.78
N LYS A 374 -21.70 -19.05 -1.74
CA LYS A 374 -22.95 -18.40 -1.37
C LYS A 374 -22.66 -16.95 -1.01
N VAL A 375 -23.34 -16.04 -1.70
CA VAL A 375 -23.15 -14.61 -1.55
C VAL A 375 -23.46 -14.20 -0.12
N ASN A 376 -22.53 -13.48 0.51
CA ASN A 376 -22.74 -12.93 1.84
C ASN A 376 -23.84 -11.84 1.82
N PRO A 377 -24.74 -11.78 2.83
CA PRO A 377 -25.79 -10.78 2.89
C PRO A 377 -25.34 -9.32 2.75
N VAL A 378 -24.12 -8.99 3.22
CA VAL A 378 -23.55 -7.64 3.06
C VAL A 378 -23.42 -7.27 1.59
N LEU A 379 -22.83 -8.15 0.77
CA LEU A 379 -22.66 -7.91 -0.67
C LEU A 379 -24.01 -7.85 -1.39
N GLN A 380 -24.94 -8.71 -1.00
CA GLN A 380 -26.28 -8.74 -1.60
C GLN A 380 -27.03 -7.44 -1.34
N LYS A 381 -27.01 -6.96 -0.09
CA LYS A 381 -27.57 -5.67 0.29
C LYS A 381 -26.93 -4.51 -0.46
N MET A 382 -25.61 -4.50 -0.63
CA MET A 382 -24.92 -3.45 -1.39
C MET A 382 -25.41 -3.38 -2.85
N VAL A 383 -25.67 -4.53 -3.48
CA VAL A 383 -26.24 -4.58 -4.83
C VAL A 383 -27.68 -4.04 -4.85
N GLU A 384 -28.50 -4.42 -3.89
CA GLU A 384 -29.89 -3.94 -3.75
C GLU A 384 -29.97 -2.42 -3.54
N GLU A 385 -29.03 -1.86 -2.78
CA GLU A 385 -28.93 -0.43 -2.48
C GLU A 385 -28.23 0.38 -3.59
N GLY A 386 -27.67 -0.29 -4.61
CA GLY A 386 -26.94 0.37 -5.70
C GLY A 386 -25.55 0.92 -5.30
N THR A 387 -24.99 0.45 -4.18
CA THR A 387 -23.64 0.81 -3.72
C THR A 387 -22.60 -0.12 -4.39
N LEU A 388 -22.42 0.09 -5.69
CA LEU A 388 -21.66 -0.80 -6.57
C LEU A 388 -20.18 -0.43 -6.73
N GLY A 389 -19.63 0.39 -5.85
CA GLY A 389 -18.24 0.82 -5.87
C GLY A 389 -18.01 2.11 -6.66
N ARG A 390 -16.84 2.23 -7.31
CA ARG A 390 -16.41 3.47 -7.98
C ARG A 390 -17.34 3.93 -9.09
N LYS A 391 -18.00 2.99 -9.78
CA LYS A 391 -18.92 3.30 -10.89
C LYS A 391 -20.20 4.02 -10.45
N THR A 392 -20.60 3.88 -9.19
CA THR A 392 -21.77 4.54 -8.58
C THR A 392 -21.39 5.63 -7.59
N GLY A 393 -20.08 5.87 -7.37
CA GLY A 393 -19.57 6.81 -6.39
C GLY A 393 -19.55 6.29 -4.94
N GLU A 394 -20.06 5.09 -4.69
CA GLU A 394 -20.11 4.49 -3.35
C GLU A 394 -20.16 2.96 -3.44
N GLY A 395 -19.38 2.30 -2.59
CA GLY A 395 -19.37 0.85 -2.34
C GLY A 395 -18.97 0.59 -0.90
N PHE A 396 -17.89 -0.16 -0.66
CA PHE A 396 -17.30 -0.24 0.69
C PHE A 396 -16.76 1.12 1.16
N TYR A 397 -16.38 1.96 0.20
CA TYR A 397 -15.96 3.32 0.44
C TYR A 397 -16.74 4.31 -0.42
N LYS A 398 -16.65 5.58 -0.03
CA LYS A 398 -17.14 6.70 -0.84
C LYS A 398 -16.07 7.16 -1.82
N TYR A 399 -16.53 7.54 -2.99
CA TYR A 399 -15.72 7.99 -4.11
C TYR A 399 -16.33 9.23 -4.75
N GLY A 400 -15.50 9.90 -5.54
CA GLY A 400 -15.86 11.12 -6.26
C GLY A 400 -15.08 12.30 -5.72
N ARG A 401 -15.52 13.48 -6.11
CA ARG A 401 -14.78 14.72 -5.91
C ARG A 401 -14.48 14.96 -4.42
N GLY A 402 -13.21 15.10 -4.07
CA GLY A 402 -12.73 15.24 -2.69
C GLY A 402 -12.66 13.95 -1.87
N ASN A 403 -13.13 12.80 -2.38
CA ASN A 403 -13.03 11.49 -1.76
C ASN A 403 -12.07 10.60 -2.56
N TYR A 404 -10.77 10.84 -2.37
CA TYR A 404 -9.70 10.21 -3.11
C TYR A 404 -8.98 9.12 -2.30
N GLU A 405 -8.45 8.12 -3.00
CA GLU A 405 -7.68 7.04 -2.39
C GLU A 405 -6.18 7.36 -2.36
N PHE A 406 -5.67 7.93 -3.46
CA PHE A 406 -4.24 8.14 -3.67
C PHE A 406 -3.84 9.61 -3.64
N VAL A 407 -4.78 10.54 -3.50
CA VAL A 407 -4.50 11.98 -3.43
C VAL A 407 -5.01 12.54 -2.10
N ILE A 408 -4.18 13.30 -1.39
CA ILE A 408 -4.62 14.12 -0.25
C ILE A 408 -4.60 15.58 -0.69
N LEU A 409 -5.72 16.28 -0.50
CA LEU A 409 -5.83 17.70 -0.77
C LEU A 409 -5.72 18.52 0.50
N GLU A 410 -4.91 19.58 0.45
CA GLU A 410 -4.81 20.58 1.50
C GLU A 410 -4.89 21.98 0.89
N LYS A 411 -5.37 22.96 1.66
CA LYS A 411 -5.36 24.38 1.28
C LYS A 411 -4.60 25.16 2.35
N VAL A 412 -3.48 25.78 1.96
CA VAL A 412 -2.63 26.59 2.84
C VAL A 412 -2.71 28.03 2.34
N GLY A 413 -3.56 28.84 2.97
CA GLY A 413 -3.86 30.19 2.50
C GLY A 413 -4.42 30.17 1.07
N LYS A 414 -3.68 30.76 0.12
CA LYS A 414 -4.02 30.82 -1.32
C LYS A 414 -3.40 29.67 -2.14
N ILE A 415 -2.81 28.67 -1.49
CA ILE A 415 -2.10 27.56 -2.13
C ILE A 415 -2.93 26.28 -1.99
N GLY A 416 -3.26 25.64 -3.12
CA GLY A 416 -3.80 24.28 -3.14
C GLY A 416 -2.64 23.27 -3.18
N VAL A 417 -2.68 22.25 -2.33
CA VAL A 417 -1.62 21.22 -2.25
C VAL A 417 -2.24 19.87 -2.62
N ILE A 418 -1.65 19.22 -3.63
CA ILE A 418 -1.94 17.85 -4.04
C ILE A 418 -0.79 16.97 -3.53
N LYS A 419 -1.04 16.17 -2.50
CA LYS A 419 -0.07 15.18 -2.00
C LYS A 419 -0.33 13.81 -2.62
N LEU A 420 0.67 13.28 -3.33
CA LEU A 420 0.68 11.92 -3.87
C LEU A 420 0.81 10.91 -2.72
N ASN A 421 -0.23 10.13 -2.47
CA ASN A 421 -0.41 9.30 -1.29
C ASN A 421 -0.53 7.80 -1.61
N ARG A 422 0.60 7.20 -2.04
CA ARG A 422 0.77 5.74 -2.13
C ARG A 422 2.18 5.34 -1.69
N PRO A 423 2.60 5.70 -0.46
CA PRO A 423 4.00 5.65 -0.05
C PRO A 423 4.58 4.23 0.01
N THR A 424 3.75 3.22 0.26
CA THR A 424 4.14 1.79 0.27
C THR A 424 4.60 1.28 -1.09
N ARG A 425 4.21 1.96 -2.17
CA ARG A 425 4.63 1.69 -3.56
C ARG A 425 5.38 2.88 -4.16
N ALA A 426 6.08 3.65 -3.33
CA ALA A 426 6.87 4.82 -3.74
C ALA A 426 6.08 5.83 -4.60
N ASN A 427 4.78 6.00 -4.30
CA ASN A 427 3.86 6.85 -5.03
C ASN A 427 3.76 6.52 -6.53
N ALA A 428 3.92 5.25 -6.91
CA ALA A 428 3.75 4.80 -8.30
C ALA A 428 2.32 5.02 -8.81
N LEU A 429 2.19 5.59 -10.01
CA LEU A 429 0.95 6.04 -10.63
C LEU A 429 0.26 4.88 -11.37
N ASN A 430 -0.92 4.50 -10.87
CA ASN A 430 -1.90 3.70 -11.62
C ASN A 430 -2.97 4.61 -12.23
N MET A 431 -3.88 4.07 -13.04
CA MET A 431 -4.87 4.89 -13.76
C MET A 431 -5.89 5.58 -12.84
N THR A 432 -6.26 4.93 -11.73
CA THR A 432 -7.10 5.55 -10.70
C THR A 432 -6.41 6.78 -10.11
N PHE A 433 -5.13 6.66 -9.77
CA PHE A 433 -4.31 7.75 -9.24
C PHE A 433 -4.20 8.91 -10.23
N VAL A 434 -3.92 8.61 -11.51
CA VAL A 434 -3.88 9.63 -12.58
C VAL A 434 -5.20 10.41 -12.66
N LYS A 435 -6.33 9.71 -12.62
CA LYS A 435 -7.67 10.33 -12.63
C LYS A 435 -7.89 11.20 -11.39
N GLU A 436 -7.50 10.75 -10.20
CA GLU A 436 -7.66 11.54 -8.96
C GLU A 436 -6.80 12.81 -8.97
N ILE A 437 -5.61 12.81 -9.56
CA ILE A 437 -4.80 14.03 -9.76
C ILE A 437 -5.51 14.98 -10.72
N GLU A 438 -6.07 14.46 -11.82
CA GLU A 438 -6.81 15.25 -12.80
C GLU A 438 -8.02 15.96 -12.18
N ASP A 439 -8.79 15.22 -11.38
CA ASP A 439 -9.98 15.67 -10.68
C ASP A 439 -9.63 16.73 -9.59
N ALA A 440 -8.52 16.51 -8.87
CA ALA A 440 -7.96 17.45 -7.91
C ALA A 440 -7.51 18.78 -8.54
N LEU A 441 -6.91 18.72 -9.73
CA LEU A 441 -6.57 19.92 -10.50
C LEU A 441 -7.84 20.69 -10.86
N GLU A 442 -8.89 20.02 -11.35
CA GLU A 442 -10.16 20.70 -11.65
C GLU A 442 -10.78 21.36 -10.41
N MET A 443 -10.74 20.68 -9.25
CA MET A 443 -11.20 21.27 -7.99
C MET A 443 -10.47 22.57 -7.66
N PHE A 444 -9.13 22.53 -7.72
CA PHE A 444 -8.33 23.71 -7.43
C PHE A 444 -8.42 24.76 -8.52
N GLU A 445 -8.84 24.43 -9.74
CA GLU A 445 -9.06 25.39 -10.81
C GLU A 445 -10.29 26.23 -10.49
N GLU A 446 -11.38 25.57 -10.12
CA GLU A 446 -12.67 26.18 -9.76
C GLU A 446 -12.61 27.01 -8.47
N ASP A 447 -11.78 26.62 -7.51
CA ASP A 447 -11.60 27.38 -6.27
C ASP A 447 -10.88 28.71 -6.54
N LYS A 448 -11.63 29.83 -6.50
CA LYS A 448 -11.12 31.18 -6.77
C LYS A 448 -10.11 31.69 -5.74
N ASP A 449 -10.09 31.14 -4.53
CA ASP A 449 -9.13 31.53 -3.50
C ASP A 449 -7.77 30.88 -3.74
N VAL A 450 -7.75 29.69 -4.38
CA VAL A 450 -6.51 29.03 -4.78
C VAL A 450 -5.93 29.80 -5.96
N LYS A 451 -4.71 30.31 -5.76
CA LYS A 451 -3.92 31.05 -6.76
C LYS A 451 -2.77 30.23 -7.32
N VAL A 452 -2.26 29.27 -6.56
CA VAL A 452 -1.09 28.45 -6.89
C VAL A 452 -1.37 27.01 -6.45
N VAL A 453 -0.89 26.02 -7.22
CA VAL A 453 -0.98 24.61 -6.86
C VAL A 453 0.42 24.04 -6.61
N ILE A 454 0.60 23.28 -5.54
CA ILE A 454 1.79 22.47 -5.28
C ILE A 454 1.43 21.00 -5.47
N ILE A 455 2.26 20.25 -6.19
CA ILE A 455 2.24 18.78 -6.21
C ILE A 455 3.47 18.28 -5.44
N THR A 456 3.28 17.37 -4.48
CA THR A 456 4.36 16.77 -3.68
C THR A 456 4.05 15.32 -3.31
N GLY A 457 5.05 14.53 -2.89
CA GLY A 457 4.86 13.15 -2.46
C GLY A 457 4.71 13.01 -0.94
N THR A 458 3.92 12.02 -0.51
CA THR A 458 3.95 11.55 0.88
C THR A 458 5.10 10.56 1.10
N GLY A 459 5.61 10.50 2.33
CA GLY A 459 6.68 9.58 2.70
C GLY A 459 8.02 9.92 2.05
N ARG A 460 8.80 8.88 1.70
CA ARG A 460 10.20 9.01 1.27
C ARG A 460 10.39 9.37 -0.20
N ASN A 461 9.37 9.21 -1.03
CA ASN A 461 9.47 9.39 -2.48
C ASN A 461 8.55 10.52 -2.94
N PHE A 462 8.95 11.24 -3.99
CA PHE A 462 8.02 12.10 -4.70
C PHE A 462 7.07 11.21 -5.52
N CYS A 463 7.62 10.48 -6.50
CA CYS A 463 6.88 9.56 -7.37
C CYS A 463 7.84 8.66 -8.15
N ALA A 464 7.63 7.33 -8.09
CA ALA A 464 8.43 6.36 -8.84
C ALA A 464 8.03 6.20 -10.32
N GLY A 465 6.98 6.89 -10.76
CA GLY A 465 6.46 6.83 -12.14
C GLY A 465 5.32 5.84 -12.31
N ALA A 466 5.07 5.42 -13.56
CA ALA A 466 3.99 4.49 -13.88
C ALA A 466 4.20 3.14 -13.16
N ASP A 467 3.13 2.53 -12.65
CA ASP A 467 3.18 1.23 -12.00
C ASP A 467 3.56 0.15 -13.03
N VAL A 468 4.63 -0.61 -12.76
CA VAL A 468 5.17 -1.62 -13.69
C VAL A 468 4.20 -2.79 -13.94
N SER A 469 3.25 -3.04 -13.03
CA SER A 469 2.21 -4.05 -13.22
C SER A 469 1.35 -3.78 -14.47
N MET A 470 1.28 -2.54 -14.94
CA MET A 470 0.52 -2.17 -16.14
C MET A 470 1.02 -2.87 -17.41
N PHE A 471 2.28 -3.30 -17.45
CA PHE A 471 2.88 -4.02 -18.57
C PHE A 471 2.64 -5.53 -18.54
N ALA A 472 2.07 -6.06 -17.45
CA ALA A 472 1.89 -7.51 -17.25
C ALA A 472 0.93 -8.16 -18.26
N SER A 473 -0.06 -7.40 -18.74
CA SER A 473 -1.06 -7.91 -19.69
C SER A 473 -0.46 -8.32 -21.04
N GLY A 474 0.71 -7.77 -21.42
CA GLY A 474 1.31 -7.99 -22.73
C GLY A 474 0.50 -7.42 -23.90
N ARG A 475 -0.51 -6.57 -23.66
CA ARG A 475 -1.38 -5.98 -24.69
C ARG A 475 -0.87 -4.58 -25.08
N PRO A 476 -0.28 -4.39 -26.28
CA PRO A 476 0.30 -3.10 -26.70
C PRO A 476 -0.71 -1.95 -26.69
N GLU A 477 -1.98 -2.25 -26.91
CA GLU A 477 -3.04 -1.27 -27.06
C GLU A 477 -3.32 -0.59 -25.71
N LEU A 478 -3.32 -1.37 -24.63
CA LEU A 478 -3.48 -0.88 -23.25
C LEU A 478 -2.30 0.00 -22.83
N VAL A 479 -1.08 -0.37 -23.24
CA VAL A 479 0.12 0.44 -22.98
C VAL A 479 0.04 1.77 -23.74
N THR A 480 -0.39 1.73 -25.00
CA THR A 480 -0.59 2.93 -25.82
C THR A 480 -1.62 3.87 -25.20
N GLU A 481 -2.76 3.33 -24.76
CA GLU A 481 -3.81 4.09 -24.07
C GLU A 481 -3.34 4.68 -22.74
N THR A 482 -2.55 3.91 -21.98
CA THR A 482 -1.91 4.38 -20.75
C THR A 482 -0.99 5.58 -21.01
N SER A 483 -0.13 5.50 -22.03
CA SER A 483 0.75 6.61 -22.41
C SER A 483 -0.04 7.82 -22.88
N ARG A 484 -1.12 7.63 -23.66
CA ARG A 484 -2.02 8.73 -24.05
C ARG A 484 -2.69 9.38 -22.84
N THR A 485 -3.07 8.59 -21.84
CA THR A 485 -3.67 9.09 -20.60
C THR A 485 -2.65 9.89 -19.78
N GLY A 486 -1.42 9.39 -19.65
CA GLY A 486 -0.31 10.15 -19.06
C GLY A 486 -0.05 11.47 -19.80
N HIS A 487 -0.01 11.43 -21.14
CA HIS A 487 0.15 12.64 -21.96
C HIS A 487 -0.96 13.67 -21.70
N ARG A 488 -2.23 13.24 -21.60
CA ARG A 488 -3.36 14.14 -21.30
C ARG A 488 -3.21 14.81 -19.93
N LEU A 489 -2.89 14.04 -18.89
CA LEU A 489 -2.65 14.61 -17.55
C LEU A 489 -1.51 15.63 -17.58
N LEU A 490 -0.35 15.26 -18.13
CA LEU A 490 0.81 16.15 -18.13
C LEU A 490 0.58 17.40 -18.99
N ARG A 491 -0.16 17.25 -20.10
CA ARG A 491 -0.59 18.37 -20.93
C ARG A 491 -1.52 19.33 -20.18
N LYS A 492 -2.44 18.77 -19.38
CA LYS A 492 -3.35 19.55 -18.53
C LYS A 492 -2.57 20.40 -17.52
N ILE A 493 -1.52 19.85 -16.91
CA ILE A 493 -0.66 20.58 -15.97
C ILE A 493 0.06 21.75 -16.66
N GLU A 494 0.63 21.52 -17.86
CA GLU A 494 1.30 22.58 -18.63
C GLU A 494 0.36 23.73 -18.98
N LEU A 495 -0.86 23.42 -19.40
CA LEU A 495 -1.89 24.39 -19.79
C LEU A 495 -2.73 24.88 -18.61
N TYR A 496 -2.44 24.42 -17.39
CA TYR A 496 -3.25 24.72 -16.24
C TYR A 496 -3.26 26.23 -15.97
N PRO A 497 -4.42 26.88 -15.75
CA PRO A 497 -4.50 28.35 -15.73
C PRO A 497 -3.83 29.02 -14.52
N LYS A 498 -3.42 28.24 -13.53
CA LYS A 498 -2.71 28.70 -12.33
C LYS A 498 -1.28 28.16 -12.32
N PRO A 499 -0.32 28.80 -11.63
CA PRO A 499 1.02 28.23 -11.46
C PRO A 499 0.95 26.89 -10.73
N VAL A 500 1.70 25.90 -11.24
CA VAL A 500 1.87 24.58 -10.66
C VAL A 500 3.34 24.37 -10.32
N ILE A 501 3.62 24.09 -9.05
CA ILE A 501 4.96 23.81 -8.53
C ILE A 501 5.06 22.32 -8.22
N ALA A 502 6.10 21.66 -8.75
CA ALA A 502 6.53 20.37 -8.22
C ALA A 502 7.47 20.59 -7.03
N ALA A 503 7.02 20.27 -5.82
CA ALA A 503 7.84 20.24 -4.62
C ALA A 503 8.37 18.81 -4.41
N ILE A 504 9.59 18.58 -4.91
CA ILE A 504 10.25 17.27 -5.00
C ILE A 504 10.88 16.91 -3.64
N ASN A 505 10.07 16.32 -2.76
CA ASN A 505 10.46 15.91 -1.40
C ASN A 505 11.35 14.65 -1.35
N GLY A 506 11.36 13.84 -2.41
CA GLY A 506 12.04 12.55 -2.49
C GLY A 506 12.24 12.12 -3.95
N PRO A 507 12.73 10.89 -4.22
CA PRO A 507 13.08 10.51 -5.58
C PRO A 507 11.91 10.65 -6.56
N ALA A 508 12.18 11.21 -7.74
CA ALA A 508 11.25 11.33 -8.84
C ALA A 508 11.79 10.55 -10.03
N LEU A 509 11.11 9.48 -10.42
CA LEU A 509 11.60 8.50 -11.40
C LEU A 509 10.60 8.30 -12.53
N GLY A 510 11.09 8.12 -13.76
CA GLY A 510 10.28 7.85 -14.94
C GLY A 510 9.09 8.81 -15.06
N GLY A 511 7.87 8.28 -15.14
CA GLY A 511 6.62 9.06 -15.11
C GLY A 511 6.51 10.10 -13.98
N GLY A 512 7.15 9.87 -12.84
CA GLY A 512 7.20 10.81 -11.72
C GLY A 512 8.13 11.98 -12.01
N PHE A 513 9.26 11.75 -12.67
CA PHE A 513 10.10 12.83 -13.17
C PHE A 513 9.42 13.57 -14.34
N GLU A 514 8.76 12.84 -15.25
CA GLU A 514 7.95 13.41 -16.33
C GLU A 514 6.84 14.33 -15.78
N LEU A 515 6.19 13.95 -14.67
CA LEU A 515 5.23 14.79 -13.96
C LEU A 515 5.85 16.11 -13.47
N THR A 516 7.07 16.07 -12.90
CA THR A 516 7.74 17.32 -12.49
C THR A 516 8.08 18.22 -13.68
N LEU A 517 8.44 17.62 -14.82
CA LEU A 517 8.79 18.37 -16.04
C LEU A 517 7.57 19.06 -16.66
N ALA A 518 6.36 18.56 -16.40
CA ALA A 518 5.11 19.19 -16.81
C ALA A 518 4.70 20.39 -15.93
N CYS A 519 5.22 20.49 -14.70
CA CYS A 519 4.97 21.62 -13.81
C CYS A 519 5.73 22.87 -14.27
N ASP A 520 5.23 24.05 -13.93
CA ASP A 520 5.85 25.33 -14.33
C ASP A 520 7.20 25.52 -13.63
N LEU A 521 7.23 25.24 -12.33
CA LEU A 521 8.38 25.44 -11.47
C LEU A 521 8.64 24.19 -10.64
N ARG A 522 9.90 24.01 -10.25
CA ARG A 522 10.36 22.85 -9.48
C ARG A 522 11.27 23.33 -8.35
N VAL A 523 11.00 22.87 -7.13
CA VAL A 523 11.91 22.99 -5.99
C VAL A 523 12.22 21.59 -5.47
N MET A 524 13.44 21.37 -4.98
CA MET A 524 13.92 20.02 -4.66
C MET A 524 14.59 19.94 -3.30
N SER A 525 14.27 18.89 -2.55
CA SER A 525 14.94 18.59 -1.28
C SER A 525 16.38 18.13 -1.53
N GLU A 526 17.29 18.39 -0.60
CA GLU A 526 18.60 17.76 -0.58
C GLU A 526 18.50 16.22 -0.44
N ASN A 527 19.56 15.51 -0.82
CA ASN A 527 19.65 14.04 -0.69
C ASN A 527 18.60 13.25 -1.49
N THR A 528 18.04 13.84 -2.54
CA THR A 528 17.18 13.15 -3.50
C THR A 528 17.74 13.22 -4.93
N PHE A 529 17.11 12.54 -5.88
CA PHE A 529 17.53 12.50 -7.27
C PHE A 529 16.35 12.35 -8.25
N LEU A 530 16.60 12.76 -9.49
CA LEU A 530 15.73 12.61 -10.65
C LEU A 530 16.32 11.55 -11.59
N ALA A 531 15.48 10.73 -12.23
CA ALA A 531 15.97 9.77 -13.24
C ALA A 531 14.89 9.32 -14.23
N LEU A 532 15.32 8.94 -15.44
CA LEU A 532 14.52 8.19 -16.43
C LEU A 532 15.13 6.79 -16.61
N PRO A 533 14.80 5.81 -15.73
CA PRO A 533 15.45 4.49 -15.71
C PRO A 533 14.88 3.48 -16.73
N GLU A 534 13.86 3.85 -17.51
CA GLU A 534 12.99 3.00 -18.32
C GLU A 534 13.74 1.99 -19.21
N LEU A 535 14.86 2.39 -19.83
CA LEU A 535 15.65 1.49 -20.67
C LEU A 535 16.20 0.28 -19.90
N GLY A 536 16.38 0.41 -18.58
CA GLY A 536 16.75 -0.72 -17.71
C GLY A 536 15.64 -1.76 -17.55
N LEU A 537 14.40 -1.40 -17.87
CA LEU A 537 13.24 -2.28 -17.90
C LEU A 537 12.87 -2.72 -19.33
N GLY A 538 13.66 -2.30 -20.34
CA GLY A 538 13.37 -2.56 -21.75
C GLY A 538 12.23 -1.71 -22.33
N ILE A 539 11.86 -0.61 -21.67
CA ILE A 539 10.86 0.36 -22.15
C ILE A 539 11.49 1.74 -22.35
N THR A 540 10.79 2.67 -22.98
CA THR A 540 11.23 4.07 -23.11
C THR A 540 10.36 4.99 -22.25
N PRO A 541 10.86 6.18 -21.83
CA PRO A 541 10.01 7.18 -21.20
C PRO A 541 8.78 7.45 -22.08
N GLY A 542 7.61 7.31 -21.48
CA GLY A 542 6.36 7.11 -22.23
C GLY A 542 5.34 8.21 -22.03
N TRP A 543 5.52 9.11 -21.06
CA TRP A 543 4.60 10.21 -20.78
C TRP A 543 5.16 11.57 -21.20
N GLY A 544 6.17 11.57 -22.08
CA GLY A 544 6.70 12.76 -22.75
C GLY A 544 8.03 13.27 -22.20
N GLY A 545 8.72 12.50 -21.37
CA GLY A 545 10.05 12.79 -20.84
C GLY A 545 11.10 12.90 -21.94
N THR A 546 10.98 12.13 -23.02
CA THR A 546 11.84 12.29 -24.21
C THR A 546 11.66 13.65 -24.89
N GLN A 547 10.49 14.26 -24.74
CA GLN A 547 10.15 15.54 -25.37
C GLN A 547 10.47 16.70 -24.40
N ARG A 548 9.93 16.66 -23.19
CA ARG A 548 10.07 17.72 -22.18
C ARG A 548 11.50 17.93 -21.75
N LEU A 549 12.22 16.86 -21.42
CA LEU A 549 13.61 16.97 -20.95
C LEU A 549 14.52 17.53 -22.05
N ALA A 550 14.21 17.30 -23.33
CA ALA A 550 14.95 17.88 -24.45
C ALA A 550 14.98 19.41 -24.42
N TYR A 551 13.86 20.05 -24.00
CA TYR A 551 13.77 21.51 -23.89
C TYR A 551 14.65 22.09 -22.78
N PHE A 552 14.90 21.33 -21.71
CA PHE A 552 15.73 21.80 -20.59
C PHE A 552 17.22 21.63 -20.85
N VAL A 553 17.63 20.43 -21.28
CA VAL A 553 19.07 20.08 -21.31
C VAL A 553 19.63 19.90 -22.72
N GLY A 554 18.79 20.00 -23.74
CA GLY A 554 19.14 19.72 -25.13
C GLY A 554 19.26 18.22 -25.44
N VAL A 555 19.16 17.87 -26.72
CA VAL A 555 19.09 16.47 -27.20
C VAL A 555 20.35 15.65 -26.86
N GLY A 556 21.53 16.27 -26.83
CA GLY A 556 22.79 15.59 -26.50
C GLY A 556 22.80 15.08 -25.05
N LYS A 557 22.52 15.98 -24.10
CA LYS A 557 22.46 15.63 -22.67
C LYS A 557 21.27 14.70 -22.37
N LEU A 558 20.15 14.88 -23.04
CA LEU A 558 19.00 13.97 -22.97
C LEU A 558 19.41 12.52 -23.27
N LYS A 559 20.10 12.29 -24.40
CA LYS A 559 20.57 10.96 -24.78
C LYS A 559 21.52 10.38 -23.74
N GLU A 560 22.44 11.19 -23.23
CA GLU A 560 23.35 10.79 -22.15
C GLU A 560 22.59 10.35 -20.89
N ILE A 561 21.61 11.14 -20.43
CA ILE A 561 20.80 10.83 -19.25
C ILE A 561 20.02 9.53 -19.45
N ILE A 562 19.30 9.38 -20.57
CA ILE A 562 18.43 8.22 -20.82
C ILE A 562 19.26 6.96 -21.10
N MET A 563 20.22 7.01 -22.02
CA MET A 563 20.98 5.82 -22.44
C MET A 563 21.90 5.29 -21.33
N LEU A 564 22.48 6.19 -20.52
CA LEU A 564 23.30 5.79 -19.37
C LEU A 564 22.48 5.62 -18.08
N ARG A 565 21.16 5.88 -18.12
CA ARG A 565 20.24 5.82 -16.97
C ARG A 565 20.78 6.62 -15.77
N LYS A 566 21.31 7.82 -16.04
CA LYS A 566 21.95 8.64 -15.00
C LYS A 566 20.94 9.09 -13.95
N ARG A 567 21.37 9.03 -12.69
CA ARG A 567 20.71 9.76 -11.60
C ARG A 567 21.22 11.20 -11.61
N ILE A 568 20.29 12.14 -11.49
CA ILE A 568 20.57 13.57 -11.41
C ILE A 568 20.32 13.97 -9.96
N ASP A 569 21.39 14.19 -9.19
CA ASP A 569 21.26 14.67 -7.81
C ASP A 569 20.80 16.14 -7.76
N ALA A 570 20.43 16.62 -6.58
CA ALA A 570 19.87 17.96 -6.40
C ALA A 570 20.80 19.08 -6.93
N LYS A 571 22.12 18.96 -6.69
CA LYS A 571 23.10 19.94 -7.18
C LYS A 571 23.15 19.96 -8.71
N THR A 572 23.27 18.78 -9.32
CA THR A 572 23.30 18.65 -10.79
C THR A 572 21.99 19.11 -11.40
N ALA A 573 20.85 18.87 -10.74
CA ALA A 573 19.55 19.34 -11.19
C ALA A 573 19.49 20.87 -11.22
N LEU A 574 20.05 21.54 -10.20
CA LEU A 574 20.16 22.99 -10.15
C LEU A 574 21.10 23.52 -11.26
N ASP A 575 22.29 22.92 -11.39
CA ASP A 575 23.29 23.31 -12.40
C ASP A 575 22.77 23.15 -13.84
N LEU A 576 21.88 22.19 -14.09
CA LEU A 576 21.22 21.95 -15.37
C LEU A 576 19.96 22.80 -15.59
N GLY A 577 19.53 23.60 -14.61
CA GLY A 577 18.28 24.37 -14.68
C GLY A 577 17.01 23.51 -14.65
N LEU A 578 17.12 22.26 -14.17
CA LEU A 578 15.97 21.36 -14.01
C LEU A 578 15.15 21.72 -12.77
N VAL A 579 15.74 22.38 -11.78
CA VAL A 579 15.03 22.90 -10.59
C VAL A 579 15.42 24.35 -10.37
N SER A 580 14.49 25.14 -9.84
CA SER A 580 14.72 26.56 -9.55
C SER A 580 15.53 26.74 -8.27
N GLU A 581 15.24 25.93 -7.25
CA GLU A 581 15.86 26.03 -5.91
C GLU A 581 16.03 24.64 -5.29
N VAL A 582 17.05 24.50 -4.44
CA VAL A 582 17.32 23.31 -3.62
C VAL A 582 17.34 23.70 -2.15
N TYR A 583 16.67 22.93 -1.29
CA TYR A 583 16.55 23.22 0.13
C TYR A 583 16.94 22.03 1.02
N PRO A 584 17.51 22.27 2.22
CA PRO A 584 17.74 21.24 3.23
C PRO A 584 16.47 20.44 3.56
N ALA A 585 16.63 19.14 3.80
CA ALA A 585 15.50 18.21 3.90
C ALA A 585 14.57 18.46 5.10
N ASP A 586 15.10 19.00 6.20
CA ASP A 586 14.39 19.35 7.42
C ASP A 586 13.59 20.67 7.30
N GLU A 587 14.03 21.58 6.44
CA GLU A 587 13.37 22.86 6.15
C GLU A 587 12.57 22.84 4.82
N PHE A 588 12.60 21.73 4.08
CA PHE A 588 12.14 21.65 2.70
C PHE A 588 10.69 22.12 2.51
N TRP A 589 9.78 21.61 3.35
CA TRP A 589 8.35 21.90 3.19
C TRP A 589 8.01 23.37 3.47
N GLU A 590 8.59 23.95 4.52
CA GLU A 590 8.41 25.36 4.86
C GLU A 590 8.91 26.26 3.72
N LYS A 591 10.10 25.98 3.18
CA LYS A 591 10.67 26.75 2.08
C LYS A 591 9.92 26.57 0.76
N ALA A 592 9.38 25.38 0.49
CA ALA A 592 8.54 25.15 -0.68
C ALA A 592 7.23 25.96 -0.63
N LEU A 593 6.59 26.04 0.55
CA LEU A 593 5.41 26.89 0.75
C LEU A 593 5.75 28.37 0.56
N LYS A 594 6.84 28.85 1.18
CA LYS A 594 7.30 30.24 1.02
C LYS A 594 7.63 30.59 -0.44
N PHE A 595 8.21 29.64 -1.18
CA PHE A 595 8.45 29.80 -2.61
C PHE A 595 7.14 29.98 -3.39
N ALA A 596 6.11 29.21 -3.05
CA ALA A 596 4.78 29.32 -3.66
C ALA A 596 4.04 30.61 -3.29
N GLU A 597 4.19 31.12 -2.07
CA GLU A 597 3.61 32.40 -1.63
C GLU A 597 4.04 33.58 -2.52
N ASN A 598 5.26 33.58 -3.03
CA ASN A 598 5.73 34.61 -3.96
C ASN A 598 4.88 34.69 -5.25
N LEU A 599 4.16 33.62 -5.60
CA LEU A 599 3.32 33.55 -6.79
C LEU A 599 1.84 33.90 -6.52
N THR A 600 1.41 33.99 -5.25
CA THR A 600 -0.01 34.17 -4.92
C THR A 600 -0.55 35.57 -5.17
N GLU A 601 0.36 36.56 -5.28
CA GLU A 601 0.03 37.95 -5.59
C GLU A 601 0.16 38.29 -7.09
N LEU A 602 0.47 37.29 -7.93
CA LEU A 602 0.54 37.49 -9.38
C LEU A 602 -0.86 37.76 -9.98
N PRO A 603 -0.95 38.60 -11.02
CA PRO A 603 -2.20 38.85 -11.73
C PRO A 603 -2.68 37.58 -12.46
N ALA A 604 -3.70 36.91 -11.90
CA ALA A 604 -4.16 35.59 -12.32
C ALA A 604 -4.48 35.47 -13.82
N ILE A 605 -5.12 36.50 -14.41
CA ILE A 605 -5.46 36.51 -15.84
C ILE A 605 -4.18 36.55 -16.69
N ALA A 606 -3.23 37.43 -16.36
CA ALA A 606 -1.98 37.55 -17.11
C ALA A 606 -1.14 36.27 -16.99
N VAL A 607 -1.12 35.63 -15.80
CA VAL A 607 -0.44 34.33 -15.61
C VAL A 607 -1.05 33.24 -16.49
N LYS A 608 -2.38 33.13 -16.53
CA LYS A 608 -3.08 32.18 -17.40
C LYS A 608 -2.65 32.34 -18.87
N TYR A 609 -2.71 33.57 -19.39
CA TYR A 609 -2.31 33.83 -20.78
C TYR A 609 -0.81 33.65 -21.00
N LEU A 610 0.04 34.05 -20.05
CA LEU A 610 1.49 33.84 -20.12
C LEU A 610 1.82 32.34 -20.28
N LYS A 611 1.20 31.48 -19.47
CA LYS A 611 1.38 30.03 -19.55
C LYS A 611 0.97 29.50 -20.93
N ASN A 612 -0.18 29.93 -21.44
CA ASN A 612 -0.63 29.54 -22.78
C ASN A 612 0.38 29.98 -23.85
N VAL A 613 0.80 31.25 -23.85
CA VAL A 613 1.76 31.80 -24.82
C VAL A 613 3.08 31.03 -24.79
N ILE A 614 3.61 30.73 -23.61
CA ILE A 614 4.86 29.94 -23.47
C ILE A 614 4.64 28.51 -23.98
N ALA A 615 3.59 27.83 -23.52
CA ALA A 615 3.34 26.44 -23.85
C ALA A 615 3.14 26.26 -25.36
N TYR A 616 2.28 27.08 -25.98
CA TYR A 616 2.03 27.01 -27.43
C TYR A 616 3.19 27.56 -28.26
N GLY A 617 3.93 28.56 -27.77
CA GLY A 617 5.12 29.08 -28.45
C GLY A 617 6.25 28.05 -28.55
N ALA A 618 6.30 27.09 -27.62
CA ALA A 618 7.27 26.00 -27.61
C ALA A 618 6.85 24.77 -28.46
N MET A 619 5.67 24.80 -29.11
CA MET A 619 5.14 23.67 -29.88
C MET A 619 5.59 23.62 -31.34
N PRO A 620 5.45 22.45 -32.00
CA PRO A 620 5.51 22.37 -33.45
C PRO A 620 4.55 23.38 -34.08
N THR A 621 5.07 24.13 -35.04
CA THR A 621 4.45 25.35 -35.59
C THR A 621 3.02 25.19 -36.10
N LEU A 622 2.65 24.00 -36.61
CA LEU A 622 1.30 23.73 -37.11
C LEU A 622 0.26 23.67 -35.98
N GLU A 623 0.60 23.05 -34.85
CA GLU A 623 -0.33 22.89 -33.72
C GLU A 623 -0.57 24.23 -33.01
N SER A 624 0.48 25.02 -32.83
CA SER A 624 0.37 26.42 -32.37
C SER A 624 -0.47 27.25 -33.33
N GLY A 625 -0.27 27.10 -34.65
CA GLY A 625 -0.99 27.83 -35.68
C GLY A 625 -2.49 27.54 -35.67
N CYS A 626 -2.89 26.27 -35.67
CA CYS A 626 -4.32 25.88 -35.63
C CYS A 626 -5.03 26.34 -34.35
N LEU A 627 -4.32 26.37 -33.21
CA LEU A 627 -4.93 26.81 -31.97
C LEU A 627 -5.06 28.34 -31.89
N ILE A 628 -4.03 29.09 -32.29
CA ILE A 628 -4.11 30.55 -32.44
C ILE A 628 -5.24 30.92 -33.40
N GLU A 629 -5.38 30.18 -34.51
CA GLU A 629 -6.48 30.32 -35.46
C GLU A 629 -7.85 30.11 -34.80
N SER A 630 -7.99 29.10 -33.93
CA SER A 630 -9.25 28.82 -33.22
C SER A 630 -9.60 29.89 -32.17
N GLU A 631 -8.63 30.36 -31.38
CA GLU A 631 -8.88 31.44 -30.40
C GLU A 631 -9.19 32.76 -31.12
N ALA A 632 -8.41 33.12 -32.14
CA ALA A 632 -8.68 34.30 -32.96
C ALA A 632 -10.05 34.22 -33.64
N SER A 633 -10.47 33.05 -34.13
CA SER A 633 -11.80 32.85 -34.71
C SER A 633 -12.92 33.05 -33.68
N GLY A 634 -12.73 32.59 -32.44
CA GLY A 634 -13.66 32.81 -31.33
C GLY A 634 -13.77 34.28 -30.91
N ASP A 635 -12.63 34.95 -30.76
CA ASP A 635 -12.57 36.37 -30.37
C ASP A 635 -13.11 37.29 -31.48
N ILE A 636 -12.82 37.00 -32.76
CA ILE A 636 -13.34 37.75 -33.92
C ILE A 636 -14.85 37.55 -34.06
N ALA A 637 -15.39 36.36 -33.76
CA ALA A 637 -16.82 36.09 -33.88
C ALA A 637 -17.70 36.96 -32.95
N LEU A 638 -17.11 37.56 -31.91
CA LEU A 638 -17.80 38.44 -30.96
C LEU A 638 -17.76 39.92 -31.37
N THR A 639 -17.11 40.27 -32.48
CA THR A 639 -16.98 41.69 -32.87
C THR A 639 -18.22 42.23 -33.58
N ASP A 640 -18.45 43.53 -33.42
CA ASP A 640 -19.52 44.25 -34.11
C ASP A 640 -19.33 44.21 -35.65
N GLU A 641 -18.09 44.05 -36.13
CA GLU A 641 -17.77 43.87 -37.55
C GLU A 641 -18.34 42.55 -38.11
N VAL A 642 -18.27 41.44 -37.36
CA VAL A 642 -18.88 40.17 -37.76
C VAL A 642 -20.41 40.28 -37.75
N ALA A 643 -20.98 40.94 -36.74
CA ALA A 643 -22.41 41.21 -36.69
C ALA A 643 -22.90 42.02 -37.89
N GLU A 644 -22.20 43.11 -38.24
CA GLU A 644 -22.49 43.95 -39.41
C GLU A 644 -22.29 43.21 -40.73
N GLY A 645 -21.20 42.44 -40.87
CA GLY A 645 -20.93 41.62 -42.05
C GLY A 645 -22.05 40.61 -42.32
N VAL A 646 -22.49 39.89 -41.27
CA VAL A 646 -23.60 38.94 -41.34
C VAL A 646 -24.92 39.65 -41.62
N GLN A 647 -25.20 40.76 -40.94
CA GLN A 647 -26.43 41.52 -41.12
C GLN A 647 -26.53 42.09 -42.55
N ALA A 648 -25.48 42.73 -43.04
CA ALA A 648 -25.43 43.28 -44.39
C ALA A 648 -25.63 42.21 -45.47
N PHE A 649 -25.00 41.04 -45.30
CA PHE A 649 -25.19 39.89 -46.18
C PHE A 649 -26.65 39.42 -46.22
N MET A 650 -27.27 39.25 -45.05
CA MET A 650 -28.68 38.83 -44.95
C MET A 650 -29.65 39.84 -45.57
N TYR A 651 -29.37 41.14 -45.42
CA TYR A 651 -30.17 42.21 -46.00
C TYR A 651 -29.74 42.60 -47.44
N ARG A 652 -28.81 41.86 -48.06
CA ARG A 652 -28.26 42.13 -49.40
C ARG A 652 -27.79 43.56 -49.62
N ARG A 653 -27.25 44.18 -48.57
CA ARG A 653 -26.61 45.49 -48.62
C ARG A 653 -25.10 45.30 -48.48
N LYS A 654 -24.32 46.30 -48.92
CA LYS A 654 -22.88 46.29 -48.64
C LYS A 654 -22.65 46.47 -47.13
N PRO A 655 -21.72 45.71 -46.53
CA PRO A 655 -21.34 45.92 -45.14
C PRO A 655 -20.55 47.21 -44.99
N HIS A 656 -20.75 47.86 -43.84
CA HIS A 656 -20.04 49.04 -43.42
C HIS A 656 -19.27 48.72 -42.13
N PHE A 657 -18.06 48.18 -42.28
CA PHE A 657 -17.16 47.96 -41.16
C PHE A 657 -16.60 49.32 -40.69
N GLU A 658 -16.73 49.65 -39.40
CA GLU A 658 -16.16 50.86 -38.77
C GLU A 658 -14.84 50.55 -38.06
#